data_AF-A0A971TLV4-F1
#
_entry.id   AF-A0A971TLV4-F1
#
_cell.length_a   1.000
_cell.length_b   1.000
_cell.length_c   1.000
_cell.angle_alpha   90.00
_cell.angle_beta   90.00
_cell.angle_gamma   90.00
#
_symmetry.space_group_name_H-M   'P 1'
#
loop_
_entity.id
_entity.type
_entity.pdbx_description
1 polymer ?
#
loop_
_entity_poly.entity_id
_entity_poly.type
_entity_poly.pdbx_seq_one_letter_code
_entity_poly.pdbx_strand_id
1 'polypeptide(L)'
;MRAILMLLITAVTASGWIYNSGSSVPRTFTGVVVDRDGRAVQGAVVETLPGRQSVTTDDQGHFSLSCALPGHSPFWNQPNLLVRYADRKLAAFVHPGLDKDVTDLRIELLPAITVAGRVLDEEGNPLPDAQITLWGELLTDLRTDSHGRYEISPLPHDLTASLEISRDGYGTSHLFLDFADAVDLQYQAKDAILKKADQTVSGVVLDDAGNPVPGATVSLWGTQQPRWTEDIITDQQGRFVVQGVCKGYLGIMARNSGRPKYLGGSKEITVGETDLIRIVIQPHPHERRTDVDPAALIARPLPNLDGLTLDVAPVQLDGKTLLICFWDENQRPSRHAMKVLAEQGELLSQHRIVLVTIHASPIEPKQLQEILSRYGIITVAGQIKSEPEKLLKQWNAAGLPWLVLTDEFNTIQAEGFFPDQLPAIVSGENSSSQQASPDAPDWRTRFNQVYRLEDGQTLKRITAPFIPERKEYYTAEFAHQASIIPEPPDRFVFHWDGRLARWASLCFGDAGTIGSTLDSVLGLRTYEFEGTDALLKLGLPGDWVVRRNSSTAERLEALHRILHEELGRDIRFEKRRVEREVIVAKGRFNFQPLPETRGRQVVQFFADKPDPGDGGHDGIANTVAELLRELSRLADRPVVDRTESRQDQELIGYCRHSSSYLYRLPKGPDRDARLNDLLETLSKQTSLTFSREPLPIDVWFVTEQAN
;
A
#
# COMPACT_ATOMS: atom_id res chain seq x y z
N MET A 1 -13.73 -0.85 18.72
CA MET A 1 -13.40 -1.67 17.53
C MET A 1 -14.53 -1.83 16.51
N ARG A 2 -15.76 -2.25 16.85
CA ARG A 2 -16.89 -2.50 15.90
C ARG A 2 -17.45 -1.26 15.16
N ALA A 3 -16.58 -0.44 14.57
CA ALA A 3 -16.86 0.98 14.38
C ALA A 3 -16.59 1.50 12.95
N ILE A 4 -15.37 1.96 12.68
CA ILE A 4 -15.12 3.11 11.79
C ILE A 4 -15.06 2.71 10.29
N LEU A 5 -15.57 1.52 9.94
CA LEU A 5 -15.51 0.90 8.61
C LEU A 5 -16.46 1.51 7.56
N MET A 6 -17.45 2.31 7.97
CA MET A 6 -18.67 2.50 7.17
C MET A 6 -18.65 3.56 6.04
N LEU A 7 -17.64 4.43 5.92
CA LEU A 7 -17.87 5.76 5.31
C LEU A 7 -16.79 6.26 4.32
N LEU A 8 -16.31 5.39 3.42
CA LEU A 8 -15.33 5.78 2.38
C LEU A 8 -15.98 6.47 1.17
N ILE A 9 -16.92 5.78 0.53
CA ILE A 9 -17.47 6.23 -0.76
C ILE A 9 -18.50 7.33 -0.50
N THR A 10 -18.04 8.57 -0.59
CA THR A 10 -18.87 9.73 -0.95
C THR A 10 -18.17 10.77 -1.83
N ALA A 11 -16.88 10.59 -2.15
CA ALA A 11 -16.13 11.45 -3.08
C ALA A 11 -16.12 10.94 -4.55
N VAL A 12 -16.83 9.86 -4.88
CA VAL A 12 -16.92 9.30 -6.24
C VAL A 12 -18.38 9.02 -6.63
N THR A 13 -19.12 10.06 -6.99
CA THR A 13 -20.48 9.95 -7.55
C THR A 13 -20.72 10.97 -8.68
N ALA A 14 -20.17 10.67 -9.86
CA ALA A 14 -20.48 11.37 -11.11
C ALA A 14 -20.47 10.37 -12.29
N SER A 15 -21.26 9.30 -12.18
CA SER A 15 -21.51 8.32 -13.24
C SER A 15 -22.84 7.63 -12.97
N GLY A 16 -23.79 7.71 -13.90
CA GLY A 16 -25.13 7.12 -13.74
C GLY A 16 -25.10 5.59 -13.76
N TRP A 17 -25.17 4.96 -12.58
CA TRP A 17 -25.42 3.52 -12.46
C TRP A 17 -26.90 3.25 -12.23
N ILE A 18 -27.49 2.45 -13.12
CA ILE A 18 -28.90 2.06 -13.04
C ILE A 18 -29.10 1.16 -11.80
N TYR A 19 -29.90 1.62 -10.84
CA TYR A 19 -30.31 0.84 -9.68
C TYR A 19 -31.05 -0.43 -10.13
N ASN A 20 -30.37 -1.57 -10.06
CA ASN A 20 -31.03 -2.87 -10.22
C ASN A 20 -31.74 -3.23 -8.90
N SER A 21 -33.01 -3.61 -8.95
CA SER A 21 -33.91 -3.63 -7.79
C SER A 21 -33.74 -4.86 -6.88
N GLY A 22 -32.59 -4.94 -6.20
CA GLY A 22 -32.38 -5.81 -5.06
C GLY A 22 -33.21 -5.36 -3.85
N SER A 23 -33.83 -6.30 -3.13
CA SER A 23 -34.68 -6.02 -1.97
C SER A 23 -33.91 -5.36 -0.84
N SER A 24 -34.41 -4.22 -0.35
CA SER A 24 -33.89 -3.55 0.84
C SER A 24 -34.26 -4.31 2.11
N VAL A 25 -33.37 -4.24 3.12
CA VAL A 25 -33.60 -4.87 4.42
C VAL A 25 -33.89 -3.76 5.43
N PRO A 26 -35.10 -3.69 6.02
CA PRO A 26 -35.38 -2.78 7.13
C PRO A 26 -34.61 -3.22 8.38
N ARG A 27 -34.10 -2.26 9.14
CA ARG A 27 -33.39 -2.44 10.41
C ARG A 27 -33.88 -1.42 11.42
N THR A 28 -34.03 -1.82 12.67
CA THR A 28 -34.45 -0.95 13.77
C THR A 28 -33.39 -0.86 14.86
N PHE A 29 -33.19 0.37 15.35
CA PHE A 29 -32.34 0.71 16.48
C PHE A 29 -33.20 1.24 17.62
N THR A 30 -33.03 0.70 18.82
CA THR A 30 -33.68 1.22 20.03
C THR A 30 -32.68 1.34 21.16
N GLY A 31 -32.92 2.26 22.10
CA GLY A 31 -32.00 2.50 23.19
C GLY A 31 -32.39 3.64 24.11
N VAL A 32 -31.42 4.13 24.86
CA VAL A 32 -31.50 5.28 25.77
C VAL A 32 -30.24 6.15 25.65
N VAL A 33 -30.43 7.46 25.62
CA VAL A 33 -29.37 8.47 25.57
C VAL A 33 -29.22 9.14 26.93
N VAL A 34 -27.98 9.27 27.41
CA VAL A 34 -27.67 9.76 28.76
C VAL A 34 -26.52 10.76 28.80
N ASP A 35 -26.43 11.55 29.87
CA ASP A 35 -25.28 12.37 30.22
C ASP A 35 -24.20 11.55 30.96
N ARG A 36 -23.03 12.17 31.19
CA ARG A 36 -21.88 11.56 31.87
C ARG A 36 -22.13 11.21 33.35
N ASP A 37 -23.14 11.80 33.99
CA ASP A 37 -23.60 11.39 35.33
C ASP A 37 -24.62 10.23 35.23
N GLY A 38 -24.88 9.73 34.03
CA GLY A 38 -25.77 8.62 33.72
C GLY A 38 -27.26 8.96 33.62
N ARG A 39 -27.63 10.25 33.69
CA ARG A 39 -29.03 10.72 33.63
C ARG A 39 -29.56 10.71 32.21
N ALA A 40 -30.86 10.47 32.03
CA ALA A 40 -31.53 10.59 30.73
C ALA A 40 -31.34 11.98 30.08
N VAL A 41 -31.12 12.01 28.77
CA VAL A 41 -31.11 13.24 27.97
C VAL A 41 -32.33 13.25 27.05
N GLN A 42 -33.31 14.08 27.40
CA GLN A 42 -34.44 14.45 26.54
C GLN A 42 -33.98 15.44 25.47
N GLY A 43 -34.57 15.37 24.26
CA GLY A 43 -34.30 16.34 23.20
C GLY A 43 -33.02 16.11 22.38
N ALA A 44 -32.32 14.98 22.58
CA ALA A 44 -31.19 14.61 21.74
C ALA A 44 -31.68 14.06 20.39
N VAL A 45 -31.14 14.58 19.29
CA VAL A 45 -31.44 14.12 17.93
C VAL A 45 -30.53 12.95 17.59
N VAL A 46 -31.11 11.80 17.29
CA VAL A 46 -30.44 10.56 16.82
C VAL A 46 -30.68 10.44 15.31
N GLU A 47 -29.62 10.34 14.51
CA GLU A 47 -29.66 10.44 13.04
C GLU A 47 -28.85 9.32 12.37
N THR A 48 -29.41 8.63 11.37
CA THR A 48 -28.74 7.55 10.63
C THR A 48 -27.70 8.08 9.64
N LEU A 49 -26.53 7.44 9.52
CA LEU A 49 -25.55 7.76 8.47
C LEU A 49 -24.93 6.49 7.83
N PRO A 50 -25.00 6.30 6.50
CA PRO A 50 -25.71 7.14 5.50
C PRO A 50 -27.24 7.02 5.62
N GLY A 51 -27.96 8.02 5.10
CA GLY A 51 -29.41 8.15 5.23
C GLY A 51 -29.84 9.48 5.88
N ARG A 52 -31.14 9.78 5.82
CA ARG A 52 -31.72 11.04 6.33
C ARG A 52 -32.86 10.81 7.32
N GLN A 53 -32.83 9.70 8.03
CA GLN A 53 -33.78 9.44 9.09
C GLN A 53 -33.22 9.92 10.42
N SER A 54 -34.05 10.65 11.16
CA SER A 54 -33.74 11.04 12.53
C SER A 54 -34.97 10.95 13.43
N VAL A 55 -34.70 10.83 14.74
CA VAL A 55 -35.69 10.82 15.83
C VAL A 55 -35.13 11.66 16.98
N THR A 56 -36.00 12.17 17.84
CA THR A 56 -35.61 12.92 19.05
C THR A 56 -35.97 12.11 20.30
N THR A 57 -35.12 12.13 21.32
CA THR A 57 -35.32 11.35 22.56
C THR A 57 -36.42 11.88 23.46
N ASP A 58 -37.13 10.97 24.13
CA ASP A 58 -38.20 11.28 25.10
C ASP A 58 -37.67 11.73 26.48
N ASP A 59 -38.56 11.94 27.44
CA ASP A 59 -38.23 12.42 28.79
C ASP A 59 -37.41 11.41 29.63
N GLN A 60 -37.42 10.14 29.25
CA GLN A 60 -36.58 9.09 29.82
C GLN A 60 -35.31 8.83 28.96
N GLY A 61 -35.12 9.62 27.90
CA GLY A 61 -33.99 9.56 26.99
C GLY A 61 -34.10 8.46 25.93
N HIS A 62 -35.24 7.78 25.81
CA HIS A 62 -35.39 6.66 24.87
C HIS A 62 -35.54 7.11 23.42
N PHE A 63 -35.15 6.23 22.50
CA PHE A 63 -35.36 6.42 21.06
C PHE A 63 -35.71 5.11 20.34
N SER A 64 -36.34 5.23 19.17
CA SER A 64 -36.58 4.15 18.21
C SER A 64 -36.47 4.70 16.78
N LEU A 65 -35.67 4.07 15.92
CA LEU A 65 -35.33 4.55 14.58
C LEU A 65 -35.22 3.37 13.60
N SER A 66 -35.92 3.41 12.46
CA SER A 66 -36.08 2.26 11.56
C SER A 66 -35.75 2.55 10.08
N CYS A 67 -34.54 2.20 9.64
CA CYS A 67 -34.02 2.50 8.30
C CYS A 67 -34.08 1.32 7.34
N ALA A 68 -34.26 1.59 6.04
CA ALA A 68 -34.18 0.58 4.98
C ALA A 68 -32.83 0.67 4.26
N LEU A 69 -32.01 -0.38 4.39
CA LEU A 69 -30.69 -0.46 3.74
C LEU A 69 -30.80 -1.08 2.35
N PRO A 70 -30.16 -0.53 1.30
CA PRO A 70 -30.13 -1.15 -0.03
C PRO A 70 -29.43 -2.50 -0.02
N GLY A 71 -30.06 -3.50 -0.66
CA GLY A 71 -29.55 -4.88 -0.68
C GLY A 71 -28.24 -5.04 -1.48
N HIS A 72 -27.32 -5.82 -0.93
CA HIS A 72 -26.04 -6.23 -1.54
C HIS A 72 -25.07 -5.11 -1.97
N SER A 73 -24.45 -4.47 -0.97
CA SER A 73 -23.00 -4.21 -1.03
C SER A 73 -22.37 -4.39 0.35
N PRO A 74 -21.45 -5.36 0.54
CA PRO A 74 -20.93 -5.69 1.88
C PRO A 74 -19.99 -4.62 2.47
N PHE A 75 -19.55 -3.63 1.68
CA PHE A 75 -18.60 -2.60 2.11
C PHE A 75 -19.23 -1.21 2.33
N TRP A 76 -20.43 -0.93 1.78
CA TRP A 76 -20.89 0.47 1.62
C TRP A 76 -22.21 0.88 2.29
N ASN A 77 -23.00 -0.07 2.80
CA ASN A 77 -24.33 0.22 3.39
C ASN A 77 -24.50 -0.43 4.79
N GLN A 78 -23.61 -0.10 5.73
CA GLN A 78 -23.89 -0.31 7.16
C GLN A 78 -24.37 1.02 7.78
N PRO A 79 -25.27 1.04 8.78
CA PRO A 79 -25.78 2.28 9.38
C PRO A 79 -25.07 2.67 10.69
N ASN A 80 -24.65 3.92 10.80
CA ASN A 80 -24.25 4.57 12.06
C ASN A 80 -25.39 5.38 12.65
N LEU A 81 -25.25 5.76 13.92
CA LEU A 81 -26.05 6.80 14.57
C LEU A 81 -25.15 7.97 14.97
N LEU A 82 -25.43 9.16 14.45
CA LEU A 82 -24.93 10.42 14.99
C LEU A 82 -25.96 10.95 16.00
N VAL A 83 -25.55 11.19 17.24
CA VAL A 83 -26.42 11.74 18.27
C VAL A 83 -25.94 13.12 18.71
N ARG A 84 -26.83 14.12 18.65
CA ARG A 84 -26.51 15.53 18.91
C ARG A 84 -27.52 16.17 19.86
N TYR A 85 -27.04 16.88 20.86
CA TYR A 85 -27.86 17.67 21.78
C TYR A 85 -27.28 19.09 21.92
N ALA A 86 -27.85 20.03 21.16
CA ALA A 86 -27.30 21.36 20.94
C ALA A 86 -27.28 22.23 22.20
N ASP A 87 -28.36 22.21 23.01
CA ASP A 87 -28.55 23.08 24.20
C ASP A 87 -27.37 23.06 25.18
N ARG A 88 -26.71 21.90 25.32
CA ARG A 88 -25.56 21.69 26.22
C ARG A 88 -24.26 21.38 25.46
N LYS A 89 -24.24 21.54 24.14
CA LYS A 89 -23.16 21.13 23.23
C LYS A 89 -22.63 19.71 23.56
N LEU A 90 -23.54 18.74 23.65
CA LEU A 90 -23.18 17.33 23.85
C LEU A 90 -23.45 16.52 22.58
N ALA A 91 -22.64 15.50 22.31
CA ALA A 91 -22.83 14.61 21.17
C ALA A 91 -22.17 13.23 21.42
N ALA A 92 -22.53 12.25 20.58
CA ALA A 92 -21.88 10.95 20.49
C ALA A 92 -21.98 10.40 19.06
N PHE A 93 -21.05 9.53 18.67
CA PHE A 93 -21.11 8.78 17.43
C PHE A 93 -21.13 7.27 17.72
N VAL A 94 -22.12 6.55 17.22
CA VAL A 94 -22.41 5.17 17.63
C VAL A 94 -22.50 4.24 16.44
N HIS A 95 -21.90 3.08 16.62
CA HIS A 95 -21.68 2.06 15.60
C HIS A 95 -22.36 0.74 16.04
N PRO A 96 -23.61 0.48 15.64
CA PRO A 96 -24.39 -0.65 16.15
C PRO A 96 -23.99 -2.03 15.57
N GLY A 97 -23.33 -2.07 14.40
CA GLY A 97 -22.93 -3.31 13.73
C GLY A 97 -24.02 -3.92 12.82
N LEU A 98 -23.74 -5.11 12.25
CA LEU A 98 -24.52 -5.69 11.15
C LEU A 98 -25.50 -6.83 11.53
N ASP A 99 -25.34 -7.47 12.67
CA ASP A 99 -25.75 -8.88 12.80
C ASP A 99 -27.25 -9.14 13.10
N LYS A 100 -28.04 -8.11 13.48
CA LYS A 100 -29.51 -8.12 13.64
C LYS A 100 -30.07 -6.69 13.78
N ASP A 101 -31.37 -6.55 14.07
CA ASP A 101 -31.86 -5.36 14.76
C ASP A 101 -31.11 -5.19 16.09
N VAL A 102 -30.86 -3.95 16.51
CA VAL A 102 -30.05 -3.67 17.70
C VAL A 102 -30.88 -2.92 18.72
N THR A 103 -31.29 -3.65 19.76
CA THR A 103 -32.03 -3.13 20.91
C THR A 103 -31.09 -2.74 22.05
N ASP A 104 -31.64 -2.00 23.01
CA ASP A 104 -31.00 -1.72 24.30
C ASP A 104 -29.66 -0.96 24.23
N LEU A 105 -29.46 -0.16 23.17
CA LEU A 105 -28.29 0.73 23.03
C LEU A 105 -28.27 1.76 24.18
N ARG A 106 -27.21 1.79 24.98
CA ARG A 106 -26.94 2.90 25.91
C ARG A 106 -25.92 3.85 25.28
N ILE A 107 -26.32 5.10 25.04
CA ILE A 107 -25.50 6.11 24.38
C ILE A 107 -25.18 7.24 25.38
N GLU A 108 -23.92 7.37 25.77
CA GLU A 108 -23.46 8.47 26.63
C GLU A 108 -23.03 9.65 25.76
N LEU A 109 -23.62 10.83 25.97
CA LEU A 109 -23.24 12.06 25.28
C LEU A 109 -22.13 12.78 26.04
N LEU A 110 -21.09 13.13 25.30
CA LEU A 110 -19.91 13.82 25.83
C LEU A 110 -19.82 15.24 25.28
N PRO A 111 -19.06 16.15 25.93
CA PRO A 111 -18.81 17.49 25.42
C PRO A 111 -18.27 17.47 24.00
N ALA A 112 -18.87 18.30 23.15
CA ALA A 112 -18.75 18.24 21.70
C ALA A 112 -18.17 19.52 21.12
N ILE A 113 -17.54 19.37 19.96
CA ILE A 113 -16.73 20.37 19.29
C ILE A 113 -17.60 21.28 18.42
N THR A 114 -17.19 22.55 18.39
CA THR A 114 -17.66 23.57 17.46
C THR A 114 -16.59 23.81 16.41
N VAL A 115 -16.92 23.60 15.14
CA VAL A 115 -16.02 23.81 14.00
C VAL A 115 -16.37 25.15 13.36
N ALA A 116 -15.42 26.07 13.32
CA ALA A 116 -15.54 27.33 12.56
C ALA A 116 -14.61 27.29 11.34
N GLY A 117 -14.99 27.95 10.25
CA GLY A 117 -14.18 28.01 9.04
C GLY A 117 -14.59 29.13 8.10
N ARG A 118 -13.82 29.34 7.03
CA ARG A 118 -14.07 30.38 6.01
C ARG A 118 -13.82 29.85 4.59
N VAL A 119 -14.46 30.45 3.60
CA VAL A 119 -14.39 30.10 2.18
C VAL A 119 -14.12 31.35 1.34
N LEU A 120 -13.12 31.28 0.45
CA LEU A 120 -12.62 32.38 -0.38
C LEU A 120 -12.47 31.97 -1.86
N ASP A 121 -12.35 32.94 -2.76
CA ASP A 121 -11.79 32.71 -4.11
C ASP A 121 -10.24 32.82 -4.14
N GLU A 122 -9.64 32.57 -5.30
CA GLU A 122 -8.19 32.64 -5.51
C GLU A 122 -7.63 34.07 -5.35
N GLU A 123 -8.48 35.10 -5.49
CA GLU A 123 -8.18 36.50 -5.20
C GLU A 123 -8.32 36.88 -3.71
N GLY A 124 -8.86 35.98 -2.87
CA GLY A 124 -9.01 36.16 -1.42
C GLY A 124 -10.31 36.86 -0.97
N ASN A 125 -11.28 37.07 -1.87
CA ASN A 125 -12.59 37.61 -1.52
C ASN A 125 -13.44 36.53 -0.82
N PRO A 126 -14.32 36.90 0.14
CA PRO A 126 -15.24 35.97 0.78
C PRO A 126 -16.29 35.41 -0.19
N LEU A 127 -16.53 34.10 -0.14
CA LEU A 127 -17.58 33.43 -0.92
C LEU A 127 -18.79 33.10 -0.03
N PRO A 128 -19.85 33.92 -0.01
CA PRO A 128 -21.12 33.60 0.64
C PRO A 128 -21.90 32.51 -0.11
N ASP A 129 -22.88 31.91 0.55
CA ASP A 129 -23.77 30.87 0.00
C ASP A 129 -23.10 29.58 -0.48
N ALA A 130 -21.78 29.42 -0.28
CA ALA A 130 -21.06 28.17 -0.53
C ALA A 130 -21.63 27.09 0.40
N GLN A 131 -21.94 25.92 -0.16
CA GLN A 131 -22.63 24.83 0.51
C GLN A 131 -21.61 23.90 1.18
N ILE A 132 -21.85 23.55 2.44
CA ILE A 132 -20.98 22.67 3.23
C ILE A 132 -21.65 21.31 3.43
N THR A 133 -20.97 20.25 3.02
CA THR A 133 -21.44 18.87 3.01
C THR A 133 -20.54 18.02 3.92
N LEU A 134 -21.09 17.21 4.82
CA LEU A 134 -20.32 16.36 5.75
C LEU A 134 -20.38 14.91 5.29
N TRP A 135 -19.23 14.30 5.01
CA TRP A 135 -19.15 12.93 4.47
C TRP A 135 -20.02 12.69 3.23
N GLY A 136 -20.24 13.72 2.38
CA GLY A 136 -21.08 13.65 1.18
C GLY A 136 -22.59 13.61 1.41
N GLU A 137 -23.06 13.54 2.66
CA GLU A 137 -24.46 13.84 2.99
C GLU A 137 -24.61 15.31 3.34
N LEU A 138 -25.75 15.87 2.93
CA LEU A 138 -26.04 17.29 3.14
C LEU A 138 -26.39 17.52 4.62
N LEU A 139 -25.50 18.21 5.36
CA LEU A 139 -25.91 18.91 6.56
C LEU A 139 -26.94 19.96 6.16
N THR A 140 -28.16 19.85 6.67
CA THR A 140 -29.31 20.63 6.22
C THR A 140 -29.03 22.13 6.24
N ASP A 141 -29.04 22.72 5.03
CA ASP A 141 -28.91 24.14 4.73
C ASP A 141 -27.69 24.88 5.33
N LEU A 142 -26.62 24.15 5.68
CA LEU A 142 -25.37 24.78 6.10
C LEU A 142 -24.67 25.46 4.91
N ARG A 143 -24.66 26.80 4.94
CA ARG A 143 -24.02 27.68 3.95
C ARG A 143 -23.12 28.71 4.62
N THR A 144 -22.20 29.29 3.85
CA THR A 144 -21.39 30.42 4.32
C THR A 144 -22.16 31.73 4.41
N ASP A 145 -21.84 32.52 5.44
CA ASP A 145 -22.35 33.87 5.65
C ASP A 145 -21.78 34.89 4.64
N SER A 146 -22.25 36.15 4.74
CA SER A 146 -21.81 37.28 3.90
C SER A 146 -20.31 37.61 3.94
N HIS A 147 -19.54 36.99 4.86
CA HIS A 147 -18.09 37.13 5.02
C HIS A 147 -17.34 35.82 4.70
N GLY A 148 -18.06 34.84 4.12
CA GLY A 148 -17.55 33.53 3.74
C GLY A 148 -17.43 32.54 4.91
N ARG A 149 -17.96 32.84 6.11
CA ARG A 149 -17.77 32.01 7.31
C ARG A 149 -18.87 30.96 7.50
N TYR A 150 -18.53 29.84 8.11
CA TYR A 150 -19.49 28.81 8.55
C TYR A 150 -19.15 28.31 9.98
N GLU A 151 -20.15 27.81 10.70
CA GLU A 151 -20.00 27.13 12.00
C GLU A 151 -20.76 25.80 12.00
N ILE A 152 -20.20 24.75 12.60
CA ILE A 152 -20.81 23.42 12.74
C ILE A 152 -20.72 22.97 14.20
N SER A 153 -21.86 22.75 14.84
CA SER A 153 -21.94 22.34 16.25
C SER A 153 -23.26 21.62 16.53
N PRO A 154 -23.34 20.68 17.49
CA PRO A 154 -22.24 20.00 18.15
C PRO A 154 -21.73 18.81 17.32
N LEU A 155 -20.41 18.62 17.21
CA LEU A 155 -19.79 17.43 16.61
C LEU A 155 -19.04 16.58 17.67
N PRO A 156 -19.24 15.25 17.74
CA PRO A 156 -18.48 14.39 18.64
C PRO A 156 -16.97 14.50 18.41
N HIS A 157 -16.16 14.42 19.47
CA HIS A 157 -14.69 14.53 19.36
C HIS A 157 -14.03 13.28 18.73
N ASP A 158 -14.73 12.15 18.69
CA ASP A 158 -14.32 10.91 18.03
C ASP A 158 -14.76 10.84 16.55
N LEU A 159 -15.51 11.85 16.06
CA LEU A 159 -16.07 11.92 14.72
C LEU A 159 -14.97 12.23 13.67
N THR A 160 -14.49 11.23 12.94
CA THR A 160 -13.50 11.40 11.84
C THR A 160 -14.08 12.14 10.63
N ALA A 161 -14.23 13.45 10.74
CA ALA A 161 -14.98 14.28 9.81
C ALA A 161 -14.20 14.72 8.55
N SER A 162 -14.92 14.88 7.44
CA SER A 162 -14.42 15.55 6.24
C SER A 162 -15.54 16.38 5.62
N LEU A 163 -15.26 17.66 5.42
CA LEU A 163 -16.13 18.59 4.73
C LEU A 163 -15.81 18.59 3.25
N GLU A 164 -16.85 18.69 2.43
CA GLU A 164 -16.76 19.18 1.07
C GLU A 164 -17.49 20.51 0.97
N ILE A 165 -16.87 21.46 0.28
CA ILE A 165 -17.32 22.83 0.12
C ILE A 165 -17.42 23.11 -1.38
N SER A 166 -18.60 23.51 -1.83
CA SER A 166 -18.90 23.74 -3.24
C SER A 166 -19.77 24.99 -3.44
N ARG A 167 -19.57 25.71 -4.55
CA ARG A 167 -20.38 26.86 -4.93
C ARG A 167 -20.60 26.86 -6.45
N ASP A 168 -21.82 27.16 -6.88
CA ASP A 168 -22.14 27.25 -8.31
C ASP A 168 -21.27 28.29 -9.02
N GLY A 169 -20.68 27.92 -10.17
CA GLY A 169 -19.69 28.75 -10.88
C GLY A 169 -18.26 28.67 -10.33
N TYR A 170 -18.01 27.81 -9.33
CA TYR A 170 -16.70 27.53 -8.75
C TYR A 170 -16.43 26.02 -8.69
N GLY A 171 -15.16 25.68 -8.48
CA GLY A 171 -14.70 24.34 -8.17
C GLY A 171 -15.09 23.87 -6.76
N THR A 172 -14.65 22.67 -6.42
CA THR A 172 -14.81 22.05 -5.10
C THR A 172 -13.56 22.27 -4.23
N SER A 173 -13.75 22.18 -2.91
CA SER A 173 -12.64 22.03 -1.96
C SER A 173 -13.02 21.03 -0.87
N HIS A 174 -12.06 20.20 -0.48
CA HIS A 174 -12.24 19.17 0.54
C HIS A 174 -11.34 19.49 1.74
N LEU A 175 -11.93 19.56 2.94
CA LEU A 175 -11.19 19.78 4.19
C LEU A 175 -11.35 18.56 5.10
N PHE A 176 -10.24 18.00 5.55
CA PHE A 176 -10.23 17.03 6.64
C PHE A 176 -10.27 17.78 7.96
N LEU A 177 -11.21 17.40 8.83
CA LEU A 177 -11.36 18.01 10.14
C LEU A 177 -10.62 17.17 11.15
N ASP A 178 -9.73 17.82 11.89
CA ASP A 178 -8.78 17.17 12.78
C ASP A 178 -8.88 17.74 14.19
N PHE A 179 -9.67 17.06 15.00
CA PHE A 179 -10.03 17.54 16.32
C PHE A 179 -8.90 17.42 17.36
N ALA A 180 -7.69 17.00 16.97
CA ALA A 180 -6.49 17.13 17.80
C ALA A 180 -6.10 18.60 18.05
N ASP A 181 -6.32 19.50 17.07
CA ASP A 181 -6.03 20.94 17.18
C ASP A 181 -7.15 21.75 17.88
N ALA A 182 -8.17 21.08 18.44
CA ALA A 182 -9.33 21.75 19.04
C ALA A 182 -9.03 22.27 20.46
N VAL A 183 -8.99 23.60 20.63
CA VAL A 183 -8.78 24.26 21.93
C VAL A 183 -10.13 24.64 22.54
N ASP A 184 -10.37 24.29 23.81
CA ASP A 184 -11.62 24.56 24.53
C ASP A 184 -12.90 24.17 23.75
N LEU A 185 -12.85 23.01 23.08
CA LEU A 185 -13.88 22.47 22.19
C LEU A 185 -14.20 23.34 20.96
N GLN A 186 -13.29 24.24 20.55
CA GLN A 186 -13.36 25.00 19.31
C GLN A 186 -12.25 24.56 18.36
N TYR A 187 -12.61 24.22 17.13
CA TYR A 187 -11.69 23.87 16.06
C TYR A 187 -11.81 24.90 14.92
N GLN A 188 -10.70 25.57 14.58
CA GLN A 188 -10.63 26.49 13.47
C GLN A 188 -10.13 25.75 12.22
N ALA A 189 -11.04 25.46 11.30
CA ALA A 189 -10.69 24.92 9.99
C ALA A 189 -9.88 25.93 9.18
N LYS A 190 -8.97 25.42 8.34
CA LYS A 190 -8.21 26.20 7.35
C LYS A 190 -9.18 26.83 6.33
N ASP A 191 -8.87 28.04 5.85
CA ASP A 191 -9.66 28.73 4.83
C ASP A 191 -9.71 27.89 3.53
N ALA A 192 -10.91 27.59 3.04
CA ALA A 192 -11.12 26.85 1.80
C ALA A 192 -11.11 27.81 0.61
N ILE A 193 -10.13 27.66 -0.27
CA ILE A 193 -10.07 28.37 -1.54
C ILE A 193 -10.86 27.59 -2.59
N LEU A 194 -11.86 28.21 -3.23
CA LEU A 194 -12.55 27.66 -4.39
C LEU A 194 -12.06 28.35 -5.66
N LYS A 195 -11.59 27.56 -6.62
CA LYS A 195 -11.20 28.05 -7.95
C LYS A 195 -12.41 28.50 -8.74
N LYS A 196 -12.26 29.50 -9.59
CA LYS A 196 -13.36 29.95 -10.45
C LYS A 196 -13.53 29.02 -11.65
N ALA A 197 -14.75 28.56 -11.89
CA ALA A 197 -15.09 27.67 -12.98
C ALA A 197 -15.56 28.47 -14.20
N ASP A 198 -14.64 29.21 -14.84
CA ASP A 198 -14.94 30.06 -16.00
C ASP A 198 -14.22 29.64 -17.30
N GLN A 199 -13.43 28.57 -17.26
CA GLN A 199 -12.78 28.02 -18.45
C GLN A 199 -13.78 27.20 -19.27
N THR A 200 -13.54 27.15 -20.58
CA THR A 200 -14.27 26.30 -21.53
C THR A 200 -13.31 25.33 -22.18
N VAL A 201 -13.65 24.04 -22.14
CA VAL A 201 -12.89 22.97 -22.79
C VAL A 201 -13.67 22.49 -24.01
N SER A 202 -13.00 22.24 -25.14
CA SER A 202 -13.63 21.62 -26.30
C SER A 202 -12.73 20.58 -26.96
N GLY A 203 -13.37 19.60 -27.60
CA GLY A 203 -12.64 18.51 -28.24
C GLY A 203 -13.48 17.70 -29.20
N VAL A 204 -12.85 16.67 -29.77
CA VAL A 204 -13.46 15.70 -30.68
C VAL A 204 -13.06 14.28 -30.28
N VAL A 205 -14.04 13.38 -30.33
CA VAL A 205 -13.91 11.94 -30.14
C VAL A 205 -13.88 11.27 -31.52
N LEU A 206 -12.83 10.50 -31.78
CA LEU A 206 -12.58 9.80 -33.04
C LEU A 206 -12.50 8.29 -32.82
N ASP A 207 -12.78 7.48 -33.84
CA ASP A 207 -12.51 6.03 -33.84
C ASP A 207 -11.06 5.70 -34.24
N ASP A 208 -10.71 4.41 -34.28
CA ASP A 208 -9.40 3.90 -34.67
C ASP A 208 -9.03 4.16 -36.15
N ALA A 209 -10.02 4.45 -37.00
CA ALA A 209 -9.83 4.89 -38.39
C ALA A 209 -9.84 6.43 -38.54
N GLY A 210 -10.03 7.18 -37.46
CA GLY A 210 -10.06 8.64 -37.43
C GLY A 210 -11.40 9.29 -37.78
N ASN A 211 -12.50 8.52 -37.88
CA ASN A 211 -13.84 9.05 -38.10
C ASN A 211 -14.40 9.66 -36.80
N PRO A 212 -15.21 10.73 -36.86
CA PRO A 212 -15.90 11.26 -35.68
C PRO A 212 -16.91 10.28 -35.10
N VAL A 213 -16.96 10.15 -33.77
CA VAL A 213 -17.91 9.28 -33.07
C VAL A 213 -19.04 10.10 -32.43
N PRO A 214 -20.26 10.10 -33.00
CA PRO A 214 -21.42 10.74 -32.39
C PRO A 214 -22.03 9.89 -31.27
N GLY A 215 -22.71 10.52 -30.32
CA GLY A 215 -23.42 9.83 -29.25
C GLY A 215 -22.51 9.14 -28.22
N ALA A 216 -21.22 9.48 -28.17
CA ALA A 216 -20.31 9.01 -27.13
C ALA A 216 -20.53 9.83 -25.86
N THR A 217 -20.69 9.17 -24.72
CA THR A 217 -20.72 9.81 -23.40
C THR A 217 -19.31 10.24 -23.03
N VAL A 218 -19.16 11.50 -22.65
CA VAL A 218 -17.93 12.10 -22.14
C VAL A 218 -18.09 12.33 -20.64
N SER A 219 -17.15 11.81 -19.86
CA SER A 219 -17.07 11.99 -18.41
C SER A 219 -15.80 12.73 -18.03
N LEU A 220 -15.85 13.49 -16.95
CA LEU A 220 -14.79 14.40 -16.50
C LEU A 220 -14.45 14.14 -15.04
N TRP A 221 -13.17 14.31 -14.69
CA TRP A 221 -12.70 14.28 -13.30
C TRP A 221 -11.47 15.18 -13.14
N GLY A 222 -11.22 15.61 -11.90
CA GLY A 222 -10.05 16.38 -11.54
C GLY A 222 -10.20 16.93 -10.13
N THR A 223 -9.09 17.07 -9.40
CA THR A 223 -9.10 17.71 -8.09
C THR A 223 -9.51 19.18 -8.23
N GLN A 224 -10.34 19.67 -7.31
CA GLN A 224 -10.89 21.02 -7.30
C GLN A 224 -11.77 21.39 -8.53
N GLN A 225 -12.17 20.43 -9.37
CA GLN A 225 -13.14 20.67 -10.44
C GLN A 225 -14.59 20.72 -9.88
N PRO A 226 -15.55 21.34 -10.58
CA PRO A 226 -16.96 21.33 -10.17
C PRO A 226 -17.60 19.94 -10.26
N ARG A 227 -18.77 19.76 -9.63
CA ARG A 227 -19.64 18.62 -9.93
C ARG A 227 -20.37 18.84 -11.26
N TRP A 228 -20.24 17.88 -12.17
CA TRP A 228 -21.14 17.76 -13.33
C TRP A 228 -22.22 16.72 -13.04
N THR A 229 -23.48 17.12 -13.16
CA THR A 229 -24.66 16.27 -12.92
C THR A 229 -25.35 15.78 -14.20
N GLU A 230 -24.88 16.24 -15.36
CA GLU A 230 -25.42 15.88 -16.68
C GLU A 230 -24.37 15.12 -17.50
N ASP A 231 -24.80 14.08 -18.23
CA ASP A 231 -23.96 13.35 -19.16
C ASP A 231 -23.65 14.23 -20.38
N ILE A 232 -22.37 14.53 -20.63
CA ILE A 232 -21.93 15.23 -21.84
C ILE A 232 -21.95 14.21 -23.00
N ILE A 233 -22.60 14.55 -24.11
CA ILE A 233 -22.76 13.64 -25.26
C ILE A 233 -22.20 14.30 -26.52
N THR A 234 -21.44 13.54 -27.33
CA THR A 234 -20.85 14.08 -28.56
C THR A 234 -21.86 14.32 -29.68
N ASP A 235 -21.65 15.42 -30.42
CA ASP A 235 -22.47 15.81 -31.57
C ASP A 235 -22.27 14.91 -32.81
N GLN A 236 -22.99 15.21 -33.90
CA GLN A 236 -22.90 14.49 -35.19
C GLN A 236 -21.52 14.61 -35.89
N GLN A 237 -20.60 15.40 -35.35
CA GLN A 237 -19.21 15.54 -35.77
C GLN A 237 -18.23 15.06 -34.68
N GLY A 238 -18.72 14.27 -33.71
CA GLY A 238 -17.95 13.71 -32.61
C GLY A 238 -17.47 14.73 -31.58
N ARG A 239 -17.94 15.97 -31.63
CA ARG A 239 -17.44 17.07 -30.82
C ARG A 239 -18.15 17.15 -29.48
N PHE A 240 -17.43 17.64 -28.48
CA PHE A 240 -17.97 18.02 -27.18
C PHE A 240 -17.45 19.40 -26.77
N VAL A 241 -18.26 20.12 -26.00
CA VAL A 241 -17.90 21.39 -25.37
C VAL A 241 -18.34 21.33 -23.92
N VAL A 242 -17.46 21.74 -23.02
CA VAL A 242 -17.69 21.79 -21.57
C VAL A 242 -17.45 23.23 -21.13
N GLN A 243 -18.49 23.86 -20.60
CA GLN A 243 -18.38 25.15 -19.92
C GLN A 243 -18.35 24.90 -18.40
N GLY A 244 -17.84 25.87 -17.63
CA GLY A 244 -17.76 25.71 -16.19
C GLY A 244 -16.65 24.74 -15.77
N VAL A 245 -15.42 24.99 -16.23
CA VAL A 245 -14.23 24.20 -15.88
C VAL A 245 -13.24 25.08 -15.10
N CYS A 246 -12.55 24.53 -14.10
CA CYS A 246 -11.48 25.23 -13.39
C CYS A 246 -10.13 25.06 -14.11
N LYS A 247 -9.26 26.06 -14.00
CA LYS A 247 -7.89 26.00 -14.52
C LYS A 247 -7.05 24.97 -13.74
N GLY A 248 -6.29 24.14 -14.46
CA GLY A 248 -5.45 23.08 -13.88
C GLY A 248 -5.66 21.72 -14.56
N TYR A 249 -5.34 20.64 -13.85
CA TYR A 249 -5.53 19.27 -14.34
C TYR A 249 -7.01 18.95 -14.59
N LEU A 250 -7.27 18.26 -15.70
CA LEU A 250 -8.55 17.67 -16.04
C LEU A 250 -8.33 16.35 -16.78
N GLY A 251 -8.91 15.28 -16.24
CA GLY A 251 -9.06 14.00 -16.92
C GLY A 251 -10.39 13.94 -17.67
N ILE A 252 -10.36 13.40 -18.89
CA ILE A 252 -11.51 13.26 -19.78
C ILE A 252 -11.56 11.83 -20.33
N MET A 253 -12.74 11.23 -20.34
CA MET A 253 -12.97 9.88 -20.87
C MET A 253 -14.16 9.90 -21.81
N ALA A 254 -14.02 9.32 -23.00
CA ALA A 254 -15.11 9.08 -23.92
C ALA A 254 -15.43 7.58 -24.00
N ARG A 255 -16.72 7.25 -23.96
CA ARG A 255 -17.24 5.88 -24.09
C ARG A 255 -18.36 5.84 -25.12
N ASN A 256 -18.39 4.83 -25.97
CA ASN A 256 -19.55 4.51 -26.81
C ASN A 256 -19.96 3.05 -26.58
N SER A 257 -21.21 2.85 -26.16
CA SER A 257 -21.80 1.57 -25.73
C SER A 257 -22.63 0.86 -26.81
N GLY A 258 -22.37 1.14 -28.09
CA GLY A 258 -22.98 0.44 -29.22
C GLY A 258 -22.55 -1.03 -29.32
N ARG A 259 -23.43 -1.97 -28.94
CA ARG A 259 -23.20 -3.41 -29.21
C ARG A 259 -23.00 -3.62 -30.72
N PRO A 260 -21.99 -4.40 -31.17
CA PRO A 260 -21.29 -5.44 -30.40
C PRO A 260 -19.91 -5.05 -29.83
N LYS A 261 -19.51 -3.76 -29.82
CA LYS A 261 -18.18 -3.33 -29.33
C LYS A 261 -18.29 -2.15 -28.36
N TYR A 262 -17.85 -2.33 -27.12
CA TYR A 262 -17.55 -1.17 -26.27
C TYR A 262 -16.32 -0.45 -26.81
N LEU A 263 -16.49 0.81 -27.20
CA LEU A 263 -15.39 1.69 -27.57
C LEU A 263 -15.08 2.61 -26.40
N GLY A 264 -13.79 2.76 -26.07
CA GLY A 264 -13.34 3.58 -24.94
C GLY A 264 -11.99 4.21 -25.19
N GLY A 265 -11.75 5.36 -24.57
CA GLY A 265 -10.49 6.09 -24.59
C GLY A 265 -10.51 7.26 -23.62
N SER A 266 -9.36 7.57 -23.04
CA SER A 266 -9.17 8.65 -22.06
C SER A 266 -8.05 9.60 -22.48
N LYS A 267 -8.03 10.78 -21.87
CA LYS A 267 -6.99 11.79 -22.05
C LYS A 267 -6.93 12.75 -20.86
N GLU A 268 -5.72 13.04 -20.42
CA GLU A 268 -5.43 14.07 -19.42
C GLU A 268 -4.95 15.35 -20.11
N ILE A 269 -5.30 16.51 -19.57
CA ILE A 269 -4.84 17.83 -20.04
C ILE A 269 -4.64 18.83 -18.89
N THR A 270 -3.84 19.87 -19.16
CA THR A 270 -3.85 21.12 -18.39
C THR A 270 -4.80 22.12 -19.06
N VAL A 271 -5.90 22.46 -18.38
CA VAL A 271 -6.87 23.47 -18.83
C VAL A 271 -6.18 24.84 -18.85
N GLY A 272 -6.18 25.49 -20.01
CA GLY A 272 -5.50 26.77 -20.27
C GLY A 272 -4.21 26.67 -21.09
N GLU A 273 -3.75 25.47 -21.45
CA GLU A 273 -2.50 25.26 -22.22
C GLU A 273 -2.70 24.49 -23.55
N THR A 274 -3.94 24.17 -23.94
CA THR A 274 -4.24 23.38 -25.14
C THR A 274 -5.44 23.89 -25.95
N ASP A 275 -5.25 24.08 -27.26
CA ASP A 275 -6.25 24.71 -28.15
C ASP A 275 -7.38 23.78 -28.63
N LEU A 276 -7.14 22.46 -28.71
CA LEU A 276 -8.17 21.49 -29.12
C LEU A 276 -7.85 20.08 -28.62
N ILE A 277 -8.80 19.48 -27.88
CA ILE A 277 -8.65 18.11 -27.41
C ILE A 277 -9.05 17.12 -28.52
N ARG A 278 -8.20 16.11 -28.74
CA ARG A 278 -8.52 14.91 -29.54
C ARG A 278 -8.41 13.70 -28.64
N ILE A 279 -9.50 12.92 -28.59
CA ILE A 279 -9.60 11.62 -27.92
C ILE A 279 -9.84 10.58 -29.01
N VAL A 280 -9.06 9.50 -29.02
CA VAL A 280 -9.31 8.36 -29.90
C VAL A 280 -9.89 7.25 -29.03
N ILE A 281 -11.13 6.82 -29.31
CA ILE A 281 -11.71 5.65 -28.69
C ILE A 281 -11.46 4.45 -29.59
N GLN A 282 -11.02 3.35 -29.00
CA GLN A 282 -10.75 2.12 -29.72
C GLN A 282 -11.60 0.98 -29.14
N PRO A 283 -11.83 -0.11 -29.89
CA PRO A 283 -12.38 -1.32 -29.31
C PRO A 283 -11.47 -1.75 -28.17
N HIS A 284 -11.94 -1.57 -26.93
CA HIS A 284 -11.31 -2.27 -25.84
C HIS A 284 -11.42 -3.76 -26.16
N PRO A 285 -10.36 -4.57 -25.99
CA PRO A 285 -10.53 -6.01 -25.98
C PRO A 285 -11.60 -6.27 -24.94
N HIS A 286 -12.68 -6.95 -25.35
CA HIS A 286 -13.71 -7.32 -24.40
C HIS A 286 -13.01 -8.14 -23.32
N GLU A 287 -12.94 -7.63 -22.09
CA GLU A 287 -12.85 -8.49 -20.93
C GLU A 287 -14.03 -9.45 -21.09
N ARG A 288 -13.72 -10.67 -21.55
CA ARG A 288 -14.65 -11.76 -21.46
C ARG A 288 -14.91 -11.89 -19.97
N ARG A 289 -16.17 -12.00 -19.60
CA ARG A 289 -16.54 -12.74 -18.39
C ARG A 289 -16.26 -14.23 -18.65
N THR A 290 -14.98 -14.55 -18.77
CA THR A 290 -14.44 -15.78 -18.20
C THR A 290 -14.25 -15.47 -16.73
N ASP A 291 -14.87 -16.25 -15.85
CA ASP A 291 -14.66 -16.15 -14.40
C ASP A 291 -13.29 -16.74 -14.05
N VAL A 292 -12.25 -16.06 -14.52
CA VAL A 292 -10.85 -16.25 -14.14
C VAL A 292 -10.62 -15.32 -12.97
N ASP A 293 -10.57 -15.91 -11.78
CA ASP A 293 -10.06 -15.28 -10.57
C ASP A 293 -8.72 -14.59 -10.88
N PRO A 294 -8.58 -13.26 -10.68
CA PRO A 294 -7.34 -12.54 -10.95
C PRO A 294 -6.28 -13.00 -9.95
N ALA A 295 -5.55 -14.04 -10.37
CA ALA A 295 -4.80 -14.93 -9.52
C ALA A 295 -4.02 -14.22 -8.41
N ALA A 296 -4.41 -14.50 -7.16
CA ALA A 296 -3.93 -13.87 -5.94
C ALA A 296 -2.40 -13.70 -5.89
N LEU A 297 -1.97 -12.58 -5.31
CA LEU A 297 -0.55 -12.28 -5.05
C LEU A 297 -0.04 -13.01 -3.81
N ILE A 298 -0.95 -13.54 -2.99
CA ILE A 298 -0.65 -14.57 -1.99
C ILE A 298 0.31 -15.61 -2.56
N ALA A 299 1.36 -15.91 -1.79
CA ALA A 299 2.46 -16.81 -2.10
C ALA A 299 3.44 -16.35 -3.23
N ARG A 300 3.51 -15.04 -3.54
CA ARG A 300 4.43 -14.45 -4.54
C ARG A 300 5.39 -13.43 -3.93
N PRO A 301 6.52 -13.11 -4.58
CA PRO A 301 7.26 -11.89 -4.27
C PRO A 301 6.36 -10.65 -4.38
N LEU A 302 6.56 -9.70 -3.48
CA LEU A 302 6.00 -8.36 -3.50
C LEU A 302 6.17 -7.76 -4.90
N PRO A 303 5.10 -7.24 -5.55
CA PRO A 303 5.25 -6.48 -6.79
C PRO A 303 6.24 -5.34 -6.55
N ASN A 304 7.06 -5.01 -7.56
CA ASN A 304 8.06 -3.97 -7.36
C ASN A 304 7.38 -2.66 -6.97
N LEU A 305 8.04 -1.90 -6.08
CA LEU A 305 7.58 -0.60 -5.59
C LEU A 305 7.78 0.51 -6.65
N ASP A 306 7.87 0.12 -7.93
CA ASP A 306 7.82 1.00 -9.09
C ASP A 306 6.46 1.70 -9.13
N GLY A 307 6.44 2.94 -9.60
CA GLY A 307 5.25 3.78 -9.47
C GLY A 307 4.94 4.23 -8.04
N LEU A 308 5.72 3.85 -7.02
CA LEU A 308 5.61 4.39 -5.65
C LEU A 308 6.79 5.29 -5.28
N THR A 309 6.54 6.35 -4.53
CA THR A 309 7.54 7.00 -3.67
C THR A 309 7.41 6.46 -2.25
N LEU A 310 8.50 6.52 -1.49
CA LEU A 310 8.54 6.29 -0.05
C LEU A 310 9.39 7.39 0.60
N ASP A 311 9.17 7.69 1.89
CA ASP A 311 10.04 8.59 2.66
C ASP A 311 11.32 7.92 3.19
N VAL A 312 11.33 6.58 3.28
CA VAL A 312 12.56 5.77 3.32
C VAL A 312 12.64 4.89 2.08
N ALA A 313 13.80 4.85 1.44
CA ALA A 313 13.99 4.04 0.24
C ALA A 313 13.82 2.53 0.52
N PRO A 314 13.35 1.72 -0.45
CA PRO A 314 13.01 0.30 -0.26
C PRO A 314 14.07 -0.57 0.42
N VAL A 315 15.35 -0.26 0.26
CA VAL A 315 16.46 -1.00 0.91
C VAL A 315 16.49 -0.85 2.45
N GLN A 316 15.77 0.13 3.02
CA GLN A 316 15.49 0.20 4.46
C GLN A 316 14.25 -0.60 4.88
N LEU A 317 13.53 -1.21 3.95
CA LEU A 317 12.43 -2.15 4.18
C LEU A 317 12.90 -3.62 4.06
N ASP A 318 13.92 -3.89 3.24
CA ASP A 318 14.52 -5.22 3.08
C ASP A 318 14.84 -5.92 4.43
N GLY A 319 14.46 -7.20 4.54
CA GLY A 319 14.70 -8.00 5.75
C GLY A 319 13.68 -7.80 6.87
N LYS A 320 12.59 -7.07 6.65
CA LYS A 320 11.55 -6.78 7.65
C LYS A 320 10.18 -7.30 7.21
N THR A 321 9.32 -7.69 8.17
CA THR A 321 7.88 -7.81 7.85
C THR A 321 7.39 -6.42 7.49
N LEU A 322 6.86 -6.26 6.29
CA LEU A 322 6.19 -5.03 5.88
C LEU A 322 4.69 -5.21 6.05
N LEU A 323 4.02 -4.21 6.57
CA LEU A 323 2.58 -4.10 6.41
C LEU A 323 2.32 -2.93 5.47
N ILE A 324 2.17 -3.24 4.19
CA ILE A 324 1.89 -2.24 3.17
C ILE A 324 0.39 -1.97 3.17
N CYS A 325 0.00 -0.84 3.77
CA CYS A 325 -1.35 -0.30 3.67
C CYS A 325 -1.38 0.65 2.47
N PHE A 326 -1.94 0.20 1.34
CA PHE A 326 -2.43 1.13 0.33
C PHE A 326 -3.64 1.82 0.90
N TRP A 327 -3.63 3.14 0.89
CA TRP A 327 -4.57 3.96 1.66
C TRP A 327 -4.66 5.34 0.98
N ASP A 328 -5.52 6.23 1.45
CA ASP A 328 -5.62 7.60 0.95
C ASP A 328 -6.24 8.44 2.07
N GLU A 329 -5.65 9.57 2.44
CA GLU A 329 -6.18 10.44 3.49
C GLU A 329 -7.55 10.99 3.10
N ASN A 330 -7.86 11.09 1.79
CA ASN A 330 -9.20 11.47 1.35
C ASN A 330 -10.26 10.42 1.72
N GLN A 331 -9.86 9.18 1.98
CA GLN A 331 -10.71 8.00 2.05
C GLN A 331 -10.88 7.49 3.50
N ARG A 332 -12.09 7.50 4.06
CA ARG A 332 -12.23 7.35 5.53
C ARG A 332 -11.88 5.97 6.12
N PRO A 333 -12.33 4.82 5.61
CA PRO A 333 -11.77 3.53 6.01
C PRO A 333 -10.26 3.38 5.79
N SER A 334 -9.65 4.13 4.87
CA SER A 334 -8.18 4.25 4.84
C SER A 334 -7.66 5.01 6.07
N ARG A 335 -8.29 6.13 6.45
CA ARG A 335 -8.04 6.81 7.75
C ARG A 335 -8.33 5.92 8.97
N HIS A 336 -9.36 5.06 8.92
CA HIS A 336 -9.67 4.07 9.96
C HIS A 336 -8.57 3.03 10.06
N ALA A 337 -8.09 2.52 8.93
CA ALA A 337 -6.99 1.58 8.89
C ALA A 337 -5.75 2.20 9.52
N MET A 338 -5.36 3.40 9.09
CA MET A 338 -4.27 4.13 9.73
C MET A 338 -4.46 4.26 11.26
N LYS A 339 -5.66 4.61 11.74
CA LYS A 339 -5.93 4.66 13.19
C LYS A 339 -5.86 3.29 13.90
N VAL A 340 -6.36 2.21 13.31
CA VAL A 340 -6.30 0.86 13.93
C VAL A 340 -4.89 0.29 13.90
N LEU A 341 -4.12 0.60 12.86
CA LEU A 341 -2.71 0.24 12.75
C LEU A 341 -1.84 1.07 13.73
N ALA A 342 -2.25 2.31 14.04
CA ALA A 342 -1.69 3.10 15.14
C ALA A 342 -1.99 2.52 16.52
N GLU A 343 -3.26 2.18 16.79
CA GLU A 343 -3.70 1.51 18.03
C GLU A 343 -3.00 0.14 18.23
N GLN A 344 -2.53 -0.47 17.15
CA GLN A 344 -1.71 -1.70 17.15
C GLN A 344 -0.19 -1.45 17.06
N GLY A 345 0.28 -0.22 17.30
CA GLY A 345 1.71 0.11 17.27
C GLY A 345 2.57 -0.75 18.20
N GLU A 346 2.03 -1.20 19.34
CA GLU A 346 2.72 -2.14 20.22
C GLU A 346 2.83 -3.55 19.60
N LEU A 347 1.74 -4.08 19.03
CA LEU A 347 1.73 -5.37 18.32
C LEU A 347 2.71 -5.38 17.15
N LEU A 348 2.70 -4.31 16.32
CA LEU A 348 3.63 -4.11 15.22
C LEU A 348 5.08 -4.11 15.72
N SER A 349 5.36 -3.40 16.82
CA SER A 349 6.69 -3.33 17.43
C SER A 349 7.16 -4.68 17.99
N GLN A 350 6.28 -5.40 18.70
CA GLN A 350 6.54 -6.73 19.25
C GLN A 350 6.91 -7.74 18.14
N HIS A 351 6.18 -7.72 17.02
CA HIS A 351 6.38 -8.63 15.88
C HIS A 351 7.34 -8.09 14.81
N ARG A 352 8.07 -7.00 15.09
CA ARG A 352 9.06 -6.37 14.19
C ARG A 352 8.51 -6.06 12.79
N ILE A 353 7.27 -5.55 12.75
CA ILE A 353 6.56 -5.16 11.54
C ILE A 353 6.75 -3.67 11.30
N VAL A 354 7.28 -3.31 10.13
CA VAL A 354 7.26 -1.93 9.66
C VAL A 354 5.97 -1.70 8.90
N LEU A 355 5.13 -0.80 9.42
CA LEU A 355 4.02 -0.27 8.66
C LEU A 355 4.56 0.62 7.52
N VAL A 356 4.06 0.40 6.31
CA VAL A 356 4.41 1.12 5.08
C VAL A 356 3.12 1.64 4.46
N THR A 357 3.02 2.94 4.21
CA THR A 357 1.72 3.61 4.06
C THR A 357 1.62 4.33 2.71
N ILE A 358 1.14 3.61 1.70
CA ILE A 358 1.11 4.09 0.31
C ILE A 358 -0.16 4.90 0.04
N HIS A 359 -0.04 6.23 0.05
CA HIS A 359 -1.11 7.15 -0.26
C HIS A 359 -1.45 7.13 -1.76
N ALA A 360 -2.66 6.73 -2.12
CA ALA A 360 -3.02 6.39 -3.50
C ALA A 360 -3.24 7.59 -4.41
N SER A 361 -3.63 8.74 -3.85
CA SER A 361 -3.71 10.03 -4.55
C SER A 361 -2.40 10.82 -4.42
N PRO A 362 -2.02 11.67 -5.39
CA PRO A 362 -0.87 12.56 -5.25
C PRO A 362 -1.02 13.54 -4.07
N ILE A 363 0.05 13.74 -3.31
CA ILE A 363 0.09 14.59 -2.11
C ILE A 363 1.51 15.14 -1.87
N GLU A 364 1.69 16.30 -1.24
CA GLU A 364 3.04 16.76 -0.92
C GLU A 364 3.69 15.90 0.19
N PRO A 365 4.97 15.48 0.08
CA PRO A 365 5.61 14.62 1.09
C PRO A 365 5.62 15.21 2.52
N LYS A 366 5.70 16.55 2.65
CA LYS A 366 5.54 17.23 3.95
C LYS A 366 4.13 17.06 4.50
N GLN A 367 3.12 17.34 3.68
CA GLN A 367 1.72 17.17 4.06
C GLN A 367 1.42 15.71 4.45
N LEU A 368 1.99 14.74 3.73
CA LEU A 368 1.90 13.32 4.06
C LEU A 368 2.56 12.97 5.40
N GLN A 369 3.76 13.48 5.70
CA GLN A 369 4.38 13.26 7.02
C GLN A 369 3.66 14.01 8.16
N GLU A 370 3.13 15.21 7.91
CA GLU A 370 2.23 15.90 8.85
C GLU A 370 1.00 15.03 9.14
N ILE A 371 0.36 14.49 8.09
CA ILE A 371 -0.78 13.58 8.23
C ILE A 371 -0.42 12.34 9.06
N LEU A 372 0.69 11.65 8.74
CA LEU A 372 1.11 10.42 9.41
C LEU A 372 1.53 10.64 10.86
N SER A 373 2.15 11.79 11.16
CA SER A 373 2.51 12.18 12.52
C SER A 373 1.30 12.27 13.45
N ARG A 374 0.13 12.67 12.93
CA ARG A 374 -1.13 12.77 13.71
C ARG A 374 -1.75 11.41 14.05
N TYR A 375 -1.50 10.38 13.24
CA TYR A 375 -1.83 9.01 13.62
C TYR A 375 -0.87 8.48 14.71
N GLY A 376 0.20 9.20 15.06
CA GLY A 376 1.14 8.82 16.13
C GLY A 376 2.03 7.62 15.79
N ILE A 377 2.06 7.18 14.53
CA ILE A 377 2.78 5.97 14.11
C ILE A 377 4.19 6.32 13.66
N ILE A 378 5.17 5.59 14.18
CA ILE A 378 6.49 5.50 13.53
C ILE A 378 6.32 4.52 12.36
N THR A 379 6.06 5.08 11.18
CA THR A 379 5.74 4.35 9.95
C THR A 379 6.53 4.92 8.78
N VAL A 380 6.70 4.12 7.73
CA VAL A 380 7.22 4.59 6.45
C VAL A 380 6.07 5.17 5.63
N ALA A 381 6.21 6.43 5.23
CA ALA A 381 5.30 7.11 4.33
C ALA A 381 5.55 6.69 2.87
N GLY A 382 4.53 6.85 2.02
CA GLY A 382 4.68 6.73 0.58
C GLY A 382 3.47 7.25 -0.18
N GLN A 383 3.59 7.36 -1.50
CA GLN A 383 2.47 7.69 -2.38
C GLN A 383 2.66 7.14 -3.79
N ILE A 384 1.57 6.98 -4.54
CA ILE A 384 1.61 6.62 -5.96
C ILE A 384 2.07 7.82 -6.80
N LYS A 385 3.07 7.58 -7.68
CA LYS A 385 3.69 8.56 -8.60
C LYS A 385 2.77 8.94 -9.77
N SER A 386 2.08 7.96 -10.35
CA SER A 386 1.23 8.10 -11.55
C SER A 386 0.37 6.86 -11.77
N GLU A 387 -0.69 6.97 -12.59
CA GLU A 387 -1.57 5.86 -13.01
C GLU A 387 -2.10 4.96 -11.85
N PRO A 388 -2.77 5.50 -10.82
CA PRO A 388 -3.16 4.73 -9.64
C PRO A 388 -4.06 3.52 -9.93
N GLU A 389 -4.99 3.61 -10.89
CA GLU A 389 -5.83 2.46 -11.28
C GLU A 389 -5.01 1.26 -11.81
N LYS A 390 -3.92 1.54 -12.53
CA LYS A 390 -3.03 0.55 -13.14
C LYS A 390 -2.15 -0.11 -12.09
N LEU A 391 -1.60 0.69 -11.17
CA LEU A 391 -0.80 0.18 -10.06
C LEU A 391 -1.67 -0.63 -9.09
N LEU A 392 -2.85 -0.14 -8.71
CA LEU A 392 -3.78 -0.89 -7.86
C LEU A 392 -4.24 -2.20 -8.54
N LYS A 393 -4.48 -2.22 -9.85
CA LYS A 393 -4.76 -3.47 -10.60
C LYS A 393 -3.55 -4.42 -10.66
N GLN A 394 -2.31 -3.92 -10.68
CA GLN A 394 -1.09 -4.74 -10.55
C GLN A 394 -0.93 -5.33 -9.13
N TRP A 395 -1.35 -4.59 -8.11
CA TRP A 395 -1.31 -4.98 -6.69
C TRP A 395 -2.59 -5.73 -6.23
N ASN A 396 -3.40 -6.20 -7.17
CA ASN A 396 -4.66 -6.95 -6.95
C ASN A 396 -5.67 -6.22 -6.04
N ALA A 397 -5.54 -4.90 -5.89
CA ALA A 397 -6.28 -4.12 -4.92
C ALA A 397 -7.72 -3.87 -5.37
N ALA A 398 -8.64 -4.71 -4.86
CA ALA A 398 -10.07 -4.64 -5.16
C ALA A 398 -10.78 -3.40 -4.56
N GLY A 399 -10.09 -2.68 -3.67
CA GLY A 399 -10.54 -1.44 -3.05
C GLY A 399 -9.50 -0.93 -2.05
N LEU A 400 -9.64 0.32 -1.63
CA LEU A 400 -8.81 0.91 -0.57
C LEU A 400 -9.59 0.95 0.75
N PRO A 401 -8.92 0.81 1.92
CA PRO A 401 -7.51 0.47 2.04
C PRO A 401 -7.24 -1.00 1.64
N TRP A 402 -6.12 -1.23 0.97
CA TRP A 402 -5.65 -2.58 0.65
C TRP A 402 -4.43 -2.90 1.52
N LEU A 403 -4.60 -3.80 2.49
CA LEU A 403 -3.51 -4.22 3.35
C LEU A 403 -2.82 -5.45 2.75
N VAL A 404 -1.50 -5.36 2.61
CA VAL A 404 -0.60 -6.41 2.14
C VAL A 404 0.47 -6.60 3.20
N LEU A 405 0.39 -7.68 3.97
CA LEU A 405 1.45 -8.10 4.88
C LEU A 405 2.54 -8.82 4.06
N THR A 406 3.81 -8.65 4.40
CA THR A 406 4.96 -9.39 3.85
C THR A 406 5.66 -10.23 4.91
N ASP A 407 6.55 -11.14 4.54
CA ASP A 407 7.66 -11.57 5.42
C ASP A 407 8.95 -10.78 5.13
N GLU A 408 10.05 -11.14 5.81
CA GLU A 408 11.36 -10.50 5.64
C GLU A 408 11.97 -10.64 4.24
N PHE A 409 11.47 -11.60 3.45
CA PHE A 409 11.90 -11.79 2.06
C PHE A 409 11.08 -10.96 1.07
N ASN A 410 10.21 -10.09 1.57
CA ASN A 410 9.20 -9.41 0.76
C ASN A 410 8.35 -10.42 -0.03
N THR A 411 8.00 -11.58 0.55
CA THR A 411 6.95 -12.45 0.00
C THR A 411 5.60 -11.92 0.49
N ILE A 412 4.62 -11.76 -0.40
CA ILE A 412 3.18 -11.75 -0.08
C ILE A 412 2.80 -13.25 0.06
N GLN A 413 2.38 -13.95 1.15
CA GLN A 413 1.38 -13.80 3.85
C GLN A 413 -0.13 -13.44 4.30
N ALA A 414 -0.60 -12.18 4.20
CA ALA A 414 -2.00 -11.87 3.89
C ALA A 414 -2.10 -10.70 2.88
N GLU A 415 -3.09 -10.70 1.99
CA GLU A 415 -3.54 -9.52 1.21
C GLU A 415 -5.06 -9.31 1.39
N GLY A 416 -5.54 -8.08 1.18
CA GLY A 416 -6.98 -7.77 1.13
C GLY A 416 -7.76 -7.91 2.44
N PHE A 417 -7.06 -7.95 3.58
CA PHE A 417 -7.65 -8.17 4.91
C PHE A 417 -7.88 -6.86 5.68
N PHE A 418 -8.75 -6.90 6.70
CA PHE A 418 -9.06 -5.72 7.51
C PHE A 418 -8.02 -5.47 8.63
N PRO A 419 -7.73 -4.21 9.00
CA PRO A 419 -6.80 -3.85 10.06
C PRO A 419 -7.07 -4.48 11.44
N ASP A 420 -8.33 -4.72 11.79
CA ASP A 420 -8.73 -5.37 13.04
C ASP A 420 -8.52 -6.90 13.01
N GLN A 421 -8.30 -7.48 11.83
CA GLN A 421 -7.84 -8.86 11.65
C GLN A 421 -6.30 -8.98 11.74
N LEU A 422 -5.56 -7.85 11.75
CA LEU A 422 -4.10 -7.89 11.86
C LEU A 422 -3.60 -8.62 13.12
N PRO A 423 -4.16 -8.46 14.35
CA PRO A 423 -3.73 -9.24 15.51
C PRO A 423 -3.90 -10.75 15.28
N ALA A 424 -5.00 -11.14 14.62
CA ALA A 424 -5.25 -12.53 14.28
C ALA A 424 -4.25 -13.09 13.25
N ILE A 425 -3.74 -12.23 12.35
CA ILE A 425 -2.76 -12.58 11.32
C ILE A 425 -1.31 -12.46 11.84
N VAL A 426 -1.06 -11.64 12.86
CA VAL A 426 0.28 -11.25 13.37
C VAL A 426 0.67 -11.95 14.66
N SER A 427 -0.21 -12.11 15.64
CA SER A 427 0.02 -13.05 16.75
C SER A 427 -0.14 -14.51 16.27
N GLY A 428 -0.79 -14.71 15.12
CA GLY A 428 -1.40 -16.00 14.76
C GLY A 428 -2.75 -16.21 15.47
N GLU A 429 -3.28 -15.19 16.13
CA GLU A 429 -4.48 -15.26 16.96
C GLU A 429 -5.79 -15.11 16.18
N ASN A 430 -5.94 -15.90 15.12
CA ASN A 430 -7.22 -16.58 14.88
C ASN A 430 -7.42 -17.71 15.94
N SER A 431 -6.98 -17.41 17.17
CA SER A 431 -6.47 -18.29 18.22
C SER A 431 -6.47 -17.58 19.58
N SER A 432 -7.40 -16.64 19.80
CA SER A 432 -7.96 -16.46 21.14
C SER A 432 -8.52 -17.83 21.57
N SER A 433 -7.70 -18.60 22.29
CA SER A 433 -7.76 -20.07 22.40
C SER A 433 -7.83 -20.83 21.05
N GLN A 434 -6.66 -21.20 20.53
CA GLN A 434 -6.47 -22.56 19.97
C GLN A 434 -5.28 -23.23 20.70
N GLN A 435 -5.37 -24.20 21.62
CA GLN A 435 -6.41 -25.18 21.94
C GLN A 435 -7.38 -25.44 20.81
N ALA A 436 -6.84 -26.01 19.72
CA ALA A 436 -7.51 -26.47 18.50
C ALA A 436 -8.96 -25.96 18.34
N SER A 437 -9.16 -24.99 17.45
CA SER A 437 -10.53 -24.65 17.02
C SER A 437 -11.20 -25.96 16.60
N PRO A 438 -12.41 -26.27 17.11
CA PRO A 438 -13.10 -27.53 16.76
C PRO A 438 -13.25 -27.75 15.25
N ASP A 439 -13.20 -26.65 14.48
CA ASP A 439 -13.36 -26.61 13.03
C ASP A 439 -12.05 -26.26 12.27
N ALA A 440 -10.88 -26.26 12.93
CA ALA A 440 -9.60 -26.11 12.22
C ALA A 440 -9.27 -27.38 11.42
N PRO A 441 -8.89 -27.28 10.13
CA PRO A 441 -8.41 -28.43 9.37
C PRO A 441 -7.19 -29.07 10.04
N ASP A 442 -7.32 -30.35 10.40
CA ASP A 442 -6.35 -31.14 11.19
C ASP A 442 -4.90 -31.00 10.68
N TRP A 443 -4.76 -30.90 9.36
CA TRP A 443 -3.47 -30.74 8.69
C TRP A 443 -2.66 -29.52 9.18
N ARG A 444 -3.27 -28.36 9.47
CA ARG A 444 -2.50 -27.16 9.82
C ARG A 444 -1.93 -27.24 11.24
N THR A 445 -2.66 -27.86 12.15
CA THR A 445 -2.17 -28.16 13.51
C THR A 445 -0.95 -29.08 13.44
N ARG A 446 -1.03 -30.15 12.64
CA ARG A 446 0.07 -31.10 12.48
C ARG A 446 1.26 -30.53 11.71
N PHE A 447 1.01 -29.69 10.71
CA PHE A 447 2.04 -28.96 9.98
C PHE A 447 2.84 -28.04 10.90
N ASN A 448 2.16 -27.15 11.64
CA ASN A 448 2.80 -26.19 12.54
C ASN A 448 3.64 -26.89 13.64
N GLN A 449 3.21 -28.06 14.14
CA GLN A 449 4.00 -28.87 15.08
C GLN A 449 5.36 -29.31 14.53
N VAL A 450 5.42 -29.69 13.25
CA VAL A 450 6.65 -30.24 12.63
C VAL A 450 7.60 -29.11 12.22
N TYR A 451 7.07 -28.00 11.70
CA TYR A 451 7.88 -26.89 11.21
C TYR A 451 8.26 -25.86 12.29
N ARG A 452 7.87 -26.05 13.56
CA ARG A 452 8.30 -25.15 14.65
C ARG A 452 9.80 -25.22 14.97
N LEU A 453 10.37 -24.10 15.42
CA LEU A 453 11.65 -24.11 16.14
C LEU A 453 11.40 -24.23 17.64
N GLU A 454 12.19 -25.06 18.33
CA GLU A 454 12.20 -25.09 19.80
C GLU A 454 12.92 -23.85 20.36
N ASP A 455 12.80 -23.59 21.67
CA ASP A 455 13.50 -22.47 22.31
C ASP A 455 15.02 -22.58 22.18
N GLY A 456 15.67 -21.47 21.81
CA GLY A 456 17.11 -21.43 21.51
C GLY A 456 17.53 -22.09 20.18
N GLN A 457 16.64 -22.78 19.46
CA GLN A 457 16.98 -23.37 18.16
C GLN A 457 17.06 -22.29 17.06
N THR A 458 18.24 -22.06 16.48
CA THR A 458 18.44 -21.04 15.43
C THR A 458 18.03 -21.49 14.02
N LEU A 459 18.19 -22.78 13.72
CA LEU A 459 17.98 -23.36 12.40
C LEU A 459 17.42 -24.79 12.59
N LYS A 460 16.56 -25.22 11.66
CA LYS A 460 16.02 -26.58 11.58
C LYS A 460 15.92 -27.00 10.12
N ARG A 461 16.31 -28.24 9.83
CA ARG A 461 16.02 -28.92 8.56
C ARG A 461 14.85 -29.88 8.76
N ILE A 462 13.99 -30.02 7.75
CA ILE A 462 12.94 -31.04 7.68
C ILE A 462 13.22 -31.85 6.42
N THR A 463 13.61 -33.10 6.59
CA THR A 463 14.02 -34.00 5.49
C THR A 463 12.84 -34.83 4.97
N ALA A 464 13.02 -35.41 3.78
CA ALA A 464 12.14 -36.48 3.30
C ALA A 464 12.26 -37.74 4.19
N PRO A 465 11.19 -38.56 4.36
CA PRO A 465 9.85 -38.38 3.80
C PRO A 465 9.10 -37.22 4.47
N PHE A 466 8.60 -36.30 3.65
CA PHE A 466 7.80 -35.17 4.13
C PHE A 466 6.44 -35.65 4.65
N ILE A 467 5.90 -34.91 5.61
CA ILE A 467 4.56 -35.14 6.14
C ILE A 467 3.49 -34.80 5.06
N PRO A 468 2.37 -35.55 4.95
CA PRO A 468 1.32 -35.27 3.95
C PRO A 468 0.81 -33.82 3.98
N GLU A 469 0.77 -33.23 5.17
CA GLU A 469 0.33 -31.87 5.45
C GLU A 469 1.21 -30.80 4.79
N ARG A 470 2.41 -31.14 4.30
CA ARG A 470 3.23 -30.26 3.43
C ARG A 470 2.54 -30.01 2.09
N LYS A 471 1.79 -30.99 1.56
CA LYS A 471 1.03 -30.83 0.32
C LYS A 471 -0.28 -30.08 0.55
N GLU A 472 -0.93 -30.31 1.69
CA GLU A 472 -2.09 -29.51 2.12
C GLU A 472 -1.72 -28.04 2.32
N TYR A 473 -0.61 -27.76 3.03
CA TYR A 473 -0.04 -26.43 3.19
C TYR A 473 0.25 -25.74 1.85
N TYR A 474 0.90 -26.45 0.93
CA TYR A 474 1.16 -25.96 -0.43
C TYR A 474 -0.15 -25.64 -1.18
N THR A 475 -1.12 -26.55 -1.15
CA THR A 475 -2.39 -26.39 -1.86
C THR A 475 -3.26 -25.28 -1.25
N ALA A 476 -3.17 -25.04 0.06
CA ALA A 476 -3.95 -24.03 0.76
C ALA A 476 -3.34 -22.62 0.68
N GLU A 477 -2.06 -22.45 1.01
CA GLU A 477 -1.43 -21.12 1.06
C GLU A 477 -0.82 -20.70 -0.28
N PHE A 478 -0.60 -21.64 -1.22
CA PHE A 478 -0.05 -21.40 -2.56
C PHE A 478 -1.02 -21.86 -3.67
N ALA A 479 -2.33 -21.80 -3.42
CA ALA A 479 -3.38 -22.39 -4.26
C ALA A 479 -3.23 -22.14 -5.77
N HIS A 480 -2.89 -20.90 -6.19
CA HIS A 480 -2.63 -20.61 -7.60
C HIS A 480 -1.41 -21.35 -8.15
N GLN A 481 -0.29 -21.36 -7.43
CA GLN A 481 0.91 -22.11 -7.82
C GLN A 481 0.64 -23.62 -7.86
N ALA A 482 -0.11 -24.14 -6.89
CA ALA A 482 -0.54 -25.54 -6.84
C ALA A 482 -1.48 -25.93 -8.01
N SER A 483 -2.25 -24.97 -8.56
CA SER A 483 -3.08 -25.23 -9.74
C SER A 483 -2.27 -25.35 -11.05
N ILE A 484 -1.07 -24.75 -11.11
CA ILE A 484 -0.15 -24.83 -12.25
C ILE A 484 0.85 -25.99 -12.09
N ILE A 485 1.38 -26.19 -10.87
CA ILE A 485 2.31 -27.27 -10.52
C ILE A 485 1.71 -28.03 -9.32
N PRO A 486 0.95 -29.13 -9.55
CA PRO A 486 0.27 -29.86 -8.47
C PRO A 486 1.16 -30.57 -7.46
N GLU A 487 2.47 -30.71 -7.75
CA GLU A 487 3.44 -31.20 -6.79
C GLU A 487 4.11 -30.05 -6.02
N PRO A 488 4.27 -30.17 -4.69
CA PRO A 488 5.02 -29.20 -3.87
C PRO A 488 6.45 -28.96 -4.37
N PRO A 489 7.07 -27.81 -4.02
CA PRO A 489 8.46 -27.50 -4.35
C PRO A 489 9.45 -28.53 -3.82
N ASP A 490 10.66 -28.57 -4.40
CA ASP A 490 11.75 -29.44 -3.95
C ASP A 490 12.20 -29.09 -2.53
N ARG A 491 12.22 -27.79 -2.19
CA ARG A 491 12.28 -27.30 -0.79
C ARG A 491 11.45 -26.03 -0.57
N PHE A 492 11.05 -25.83 0.67
CA PHE A 492 10.57 -24.57 1.24
C PHE A 492 11.63 -23.95 2.17
N VAL A 493 11.62 -22.62 2.31
CA VAL A 493 12.36 -21.90 3.38
C VAL A 493 11.41 -21.04 4.20
N PHE A 494 11.14 -21.47 5.42
CA PHE A 494 10.30 -20.79 6.41
C PHE A 494 11.14 -19.93 7.35
N HIS A 495 10.50 -18.91 7.92
CA HIS A 495 11.10 -18.06 8.94
C HIS A 495 10.36 -18.15 10.28
N TRP A 496 11.08 -17.85 11.36
CA TRP A 496 10.59 -17.98 12.73
C TRP A 496 11.01 -16.79 13.60
N ASP A 497 10.02 -16.13 14.19
CA ASP A 497 10.16 -14.95 15.07
C ASP A 497 9.52 -15.15 16.46
N GLY A 498 8.98 -16.35 16.72
CA GLY A 498 8.15 -16.70 17.88
C GLY A 498 7.04 -17.68 17.50
N ARG A 499 6.67 -17.63 16.21
CA ARG A 499 5.78 -18.55 15.49
C ARG A 499 6.37 -18.85 14.11
N LEU A 500 5.73 -19.71 13.33
CA LEU A 500 6.09 -19.94 11.94
C LEU A 500 5.55 -18.80 11.07
N ALA A 501 6.37 -18.26 10.18
CA ALA A 501 5.90 -17.39 9.09
C ALA A 501 4.78 -18.12 8.31
N ARG A 502 3.72 -17.39 7.95
CA ARG A 502 2.52 -17.96 7.32
C ARG A 502 2.81 -18.56 5.94
N TRP A 503 3.79 -18.01 5.24
CA TRP A 503 4.35 -18.54 4.00
C TRP A 503 5.82 -18.98 4.16
N ALA A 504 6.38 -19.46 3.06
CA ALA A 504 7.79 -19.82 2.89
C ALA A 504 8.24 -19.48 1.47
N SER A 505 9.54 -19.23 1.30
CA SER A 505 10.14 -19.15 -0.03
C SER A 505 10.08 -20.50 -0.74
N LEU A 506 9.75 -20.50 -2.03
CA LEU A 506 9.63 -21.69 -2.90
C LEU A 506 10.95 -21.94 -3.65
N CYS A 507 11.39 -23.20 -3.73
CA CYS A 507 12.45 -23.62 -4.66
C CYS A 507 11.98 -24.79 -5.53
N PHE A 508 11.96 -24.57 -6.85
CA PHE A 508 11.79 -25.62 -7.86
C PHE A 508 13.08 -25.74 -8.67
N GLY A 509 13.55 -26.95 -8.94
CA GLY A 509 14.79 -27.23 -9.67
C GLY A 509 16.07 -27.22 -8.83
N ASP A 510 15.99 -26.90 -7.54
CA ASP A 510 17.06 -27.09 -6.56
C ASP A 510 16.51 -27.68 -5.26
N ALA A 511 16.76 -28.98 -5.04
CA ALA A 511 16.43 -29.65 -3.78
C ALA A 511 17.29 -29.16 -2.61
N GLY A 512 18.47 -28.60 -2.88
CA GLY A 512 19.37 -28.01 -1.91
C GLY A 512 20.78 -28.61 -1.92
N THR A 513 21.77 -27.73 -1.86
CA THR A 513 23.19 -28.04 -1.62
C THR A 513 23.73 -27.19 -0.48
N ILE A 514 24.92 -27.48 0.06
CA ILE A 514 25.57 -26.59 1.04
C ILE A 514 25.71 -25.17 0.46
N GLY A 515 26.18 -25.04 -0.79
CA GLY A 515 26.33 -23.76 -1.47
C GLY A 515 25.02 -22.99 -1.62
N SER A 516 23.95 -23.64 -2.08
CA SER A 516 22.64 -22.98 -2.19
C SER A 516 21.95 -22.76 -0.84
N THR A 517 22.32 -23.50 0.21
CA THR A 517 21.89 -23.23 1.59
C THR A 517 22.55 -21.97 2.14
N LEU A 518 23.86 -21.78 1.93
CA LEU A 518 24.57 -20.57 2.34
C LEU A 518 23.98 -19.31 1.68
N ASP A 519 23.69 -19.35 0.38
CA ASP A 519 23.11 -18.23 -0.36
C ASP A 519 21.61 -18.04 -0.08
N SER A 520 20.77 -19.03 -0.41
CA SER A 520 19.30 -18.85 -0.41
C SER A 520 18.59 -19.11 0.93
N VAL A 521 19.23 -19.80 1.88
CA VAL A 521 18.64 -20.08 3.22
C VAL A 521 19.27 -19.20 4.29
N LEU A 522 20.59 -18.99 4.27
CA LEU A 522 21.29 -18.21 5.30
C LEU A 522 21.57 -16.74 4.89
N GLY A 523 21.62 -16.45 3.58
CA GLY A 523 21.68 -15.09 3.02
C GLY A 523 23.06 -14.57 2.62
N LEU A 524 24.09 -15.42 2.53
CA LEU A 524 25.47 -15.02 2.21
C LEU A 524 25.70 -14.90 0.69
N ARG A 525 26.34 -13.83 0.22
CA ARG A 525 26.68 -13.69 -1.21
C ARG A 525 27.83 -14.58 -1.65
N THR A 526 27.96 -14.86 -2.96
CA THR A 526 28.95 -15.81 -3.51
C THR A 526 30.42 -15.37 -3.36
N TYR A 527 30.66 -14.14 -2.90
CA TYR A 527 31.98 -13.61 -2.52
C TYR A 527 32.22 -13.58 -1.00
N GLU A 528 31.21 -13.86 -0.17
CA GLU A 528 31.30 -13.87 1.30
C GLU A 528 31.62 -15.25 1.87
N PHE A 529 31.55 -16.31 1.06
CA PHE A 529 31.96 -17.66 1.43
C PHE A 529 32.83 -18.32 0.34
N GLU A 530 33.67 -19.27 0.75
CA GLU A 530 34.54 -20.03 -0.13
C GLU A 530 34.66 -21.47 0.36
N GLY A 531 34.60 -22.45 -0.54
CA GLY A 531 34.72 -23.87 -0.21
C GLY A 531 35.15 -24.67 -1.42
N THR A 532 35.51 -25.94 -1.22
CA THR A 532 35.79 -26.81 -2.38
C THR A 532 34.51 -27.06 -3.16
N ASP A 533 34.65 -27.22 -4.46
CA ASP A 533 33.53 -27.48 -5.38
C ASP A 533 32.72 -28.72 -4.95
N ALA A 534 33.39 -29.73 -4.37
CA ALA A 534 32.79 -30.94 -3.83
C ALA A 534 32.03 -30.74 -2.50
N LEU A 535 32.46 -29.80 -1.64
CA LEU A 535 31.72 -29.43 -0.42
C LEU A 535 30.52 -28.56 -0.76
N LEU A 536 30.70 -27.51 -1.57
CA LEU A 536 29.61 -26.60 -1.93
C LEU A 536 28.50 -27.29 -2.73
N LYS A 537 28.84 -28.27 -3.58
CA LYS A 537 27.86 -29.06 -4.35
C LYS A 537 27.34 -30.30 -3.61
N LEU A 538 27.71 -30.51 -2.34
CA LEU A 538 27.13 -31.59 -1.54
C LEU A 538 25.62 -31.36 -1.40
N GLY A 539 24.82 -32.35 -1.80
CA GLY A 539 23.38 -32.34 -1.62
C GLY A 539 22.98 -32.27 -0.14
N LEU A 540 22.15 -31.31 0.20
CA LEU A 540 21.59 -31.10 1.53
C LEU A 540 20.07 -30.87 1.43
N PRO A 541 19.31 -31.86 0.92
CA PRO A 541 17.91 -31.66 0.57
C PRO A 541 17.00 -31.58 1.79
N GLY A 542 15.91 -30.82 1.68
CA GLY A 542 14.92 -30.65 2.73
C GLY A 542 14.44 -29.22 2.86
N ASP A 543 13.33 -29.04 3.58
CA ASP A 543 12.82 -27.73 3.94
C ASP A 543 13.63 -27.16 5.11
N TRP A 544 13.63 -25.84 5.23
CA TRP A 544 14.36 -25.12 6.26
C TRP A 544 13.45 -24.21 7.07
N VAL A 545 13.77 -24.04 8.35
CA VAL A 545 13.14 -23.02 9.21
C VAL A 545 14.26 -22.23 9.89
N VAL A 546 14.29 -20.92 9.65
CA VAL A 546 15.38 -20.02 10.06
C VAL A 546 14.87 -19.01 11.10
N ARG A 547 15.57 -18.87 12.23
CA ARG A 547 15.20 -17.84 13.23
C ARG A 547 15.62 -16.46 12.74
N ARG A 548 14.66 -15.59 12.39
CA ARG A 548 14.87 -14.25 11.81
C ARG A 548 15.99 -13.46 12.50
N ASN A 549 15.88 -13.38 13.82
CA ASN A 549 16.69 -12.49 14.66
C ASN A 549 18.12 -13.00 14.93
N SER A 550 18.54 -14.11 14.32
CA SER A 550 19.89 -14.67 14.47
C SER A 550 20.92 -14.01 13.54
N SER A 551 22.16 -13.88 14.04
CA SER A 551 23.32 -13.45 13.26
C SER A 551 23.84 -14.54 12.32
N THR A 552 24.63 -14.15 11.32
CA THR A 552 25.29 -15.08 10.38
C THR A 552 26.11 -16.14 11.10
N ALA A 553 26.81 -15.78 12.19
CA ALA A 553 27.60 -16.73 12.97
C ALA A 553 26.71 -17.80 13.64
N GLU A 554 25.63 -17.39 14.32
CA GLU A 554 24.71 -18.33 14.97
C GLU A 554 24.00 -19.25 13.98
N ARG A 555 23.73 -18.77 12.75
CA ARG A 555 23.18 -19.57 11.65
C ARG A 555 24.18 -20.62 11.16
N LEU A 556 25.44 -20.23 10.97
CA LEU A 556 26.51 -21.13 10.53
C LEU A 556 26.86 -22.17 11.60
N GLU A 557 26.84 -21.81 12.90
CA GLU A 557 27.00 -22.75 14.02
C GLU A 557 25.81 -23.70 14.19
N ALA A 558 24.61 -23.30 13.77
CA ALA A 558 23.45 -24.19 13.70
C ALA A 558 23.51 -25.12 12.48
N LEU A 559 23.99 -24.62 11.33
CA LEU A 559 24.23 -25.44 10.14
C LEU A 559 25.36 -26.45 10.36
N HIS A 560 26.46 -26.06 11.03
CA HIS A 560 27.56 -26.96 11.42
C HIS A 560 27.04 -28.15 12.24
N ARG A 561 26.21 -27.89 13.27
CA ARG A 561 25.57 -28.94 14.07
C ARG A 561 24.68 -29.85 13.23
N ILE A 562 23.84 -29.30 12.35
CA ILE A 562 23.00 -30.09 11.43
C ILE A 562 23.84 -30.98 10.50
N LEU A 563 24.97 -30.48 9.97
CA LEU A 563 25.87 -31.26 9.11
C LEU A 563 26.60 -32.37 9.88
N HIS A 564 27.00 -32.10 11.13
CA HIS A 564 27.61 -33.10 12.00
C HIS A 564 26.60 -34.16 12.48
N GLU A 565 25.41 -33.76 12.94
CA GLU A 565 24.38 -34.64 13.51
C GLU A 565 23.64 -35.45 12.44
N GLU A 566 23.29 -34.86 11.29
CA GLU A 566 22.45 -35.51 10.27
C GLU A 566 23.24 -36.14 9.11
N LEU A 567 24.49 -35.70 8.85
CA LEU A 567 25.36 -36.29 7.81
C LEU A 567 26.64 -36.93 8.37
N GLY A 568 26.96 -36.76 9.66
CA GLY A 568 28.20 -37.28 10.26
C GLY A 568 29.47 -36.54 9.83
N ARG A 569 29.36 -35.34 9.25
CA ARG A 569 30.49 -34.60 8.66
C ARG A 569 30.82 -33.35 9.48
N ASP A 570 32.06 -33.25 9.96
CA ASP A 570 32.58 -32.05 10.62
C ASP A 570 32.90 -30.94 9.60
N ILE A 571 31.83 -30.35 9.04
CA ILE A 571 31.91 -29.20 8.14
C ILE A 571 31.78 -27.93 8.96
N ARG A 572 32.79 -27.06 8.86
CA ARG A 572 32.92 -25.83 9.66
C ARG A 572 32.97 -24.59 8.77
N PHE A 573 32.69 -23.44 9.40
CA PHE A 573 32.60 -22.15 8.73
C PHE A 573 33.57 -21.16 9.39
N GLU A 574 34.81 -21.14 8.92
CA GLU A 574 35.86 -20.32 9.50
C GLU A 574 35.88 -18.92 8.88
N LYS A 575 35.58 -17.87 9.65
CA LYS A 575 35.76 -16.49 9.18
C LYS A 575 37.26 -16.17 9.09
N ARG A 576 37.79 -16.04 7.87
CA ARG A 576 39.20 -15.69 7.62
C ARG A 576 39.28 -14.39 6.84
N ARG A 577 40.26 -13.55 7.17
CA ARG A 577 40.50 -12.30 6.45
C ARG A 577 41.49 -12.52 5.32
N VAL A 578 41.05 -12.32 4.07
CA VAL A 578 41.78 -12.66 2.85
C VAL A 578 41.74 -11.53 1.83
N GLU A 579 42.81 -11.37 1.06
CA GLU A 579 42.84 -10.41 -0.03
C GLU A 579 41.90 -10.85 -1.15
N ARG A 580 40.96 -9.96 -1.51
CA ARG A 580 40.11 -10.10 -2.70
C ARG A 580 40.19 -8.80 -3.48
N GLU A 581 40.03 -8.88 -4.79
CA GLU A 581 39.82 -7.68 -5.59
C GLU A 581 38.42 -7.13 -5.33
N VAL A 582 38.39 -5.91 -4.78
CA VAL A 582 37.18 -5.17 -4.44
C VAL A 582 37.09 -3.89 -5.26
N ILE A 583 35.88 -3.37 -5.40
CA ILE A 583 35.62 -2.07 -6.00
C ILE A 583 35.75 -1.02 -4.87
N VAL A 584 36.55 0.01 -5.06
CA VAL A 584 36.70 1.11 -4.10
C VAL A 584 36.12 2.38 -4.69
N ALA A 585 35.09 2.94 -4.05
CA ALA A 585 34.47 4.20 -4.44
C ALA A 585 35.08 5.37 -3.63
N LYS A 586 35.40 6.48 -4.30
CA LYS A 586 36.07 7.67 -3.74
C LYS A 586 35.47 8.96 -4.31
N GLY A 587 35.60 10.05 -3.56
CA GLY A 587 35.11 11.39 -3.92
C GLY A 587 33.79 11.75 -3.23
N ARG A 588 33.25 12.92 -3.58
CA ARG A 588 31.93 13.41 -3.15
C ARG A 588 30.88 13.04 -4.19
N PHE A 589 29.72 12.56 -3.75
CA PHE A 589 28.61 12.30 -4.66
C PHE A 589 28.01 13.62 -5.15
N ASN A 590 27.67 13.67 -6.43
CA ASN A 590 26.95 14.77 -7.06
C ASN A 590 26.36 14.25 -8.38
N PHE A 591 25.04 14.10 -8.44
CA PHE A 591 24.33 13.51 -9.59
C PHE A 591 24.31 14.44 -10.81
N GLN A 592 24.60 13.88 -11.99
CA GLN A 592 24.51 14.56 -13.28
C GLN A 592 23.87 13.61 -14.32
N PRO A 593 22.67 13.90 -14.85
CA PRO A 593 21.99 12.97 -15.76
C PRO A 593 22.71 12.85 -17.11
N LEU A 594 22.87 11.62 -17.59
CA LEU A 594 23.54 11.33 -18.86
C LEU A 594 22.76 11.92 -20.05
N PRO A 595 23.43 12.39 -21.12
CA PRO A 595 22.77 12.97 -22.30
C PRO A 595 21.67 12.10 -22.91
N GLU A 596 21.90 10.79 -22.96
CA GLU A 596 21.00 9.75 -23.48
C GLU A 596 19.79 9.43 -22.57
N THR A 597 19.79 9.86 -21.30
CA THR A 597 18.72 9.57 -20.33
C THR A 597 18.12 10.81 -19.67
N ARG A 598 18.31 12.01 -20.26
CA ARG A 598 17.88 13.33 -19.73
C ARG A 598 16.42 13.46 -19.26
N GLY A 599 15.52 12.56 -19.65
CA GLY A 599 14.14 12.49 -19.14
C GLY A 599 13.97 11.85 -17.76
N ARG A 600 14.99 11.17 -17.20
CA ARG A 600 14.90 10.44 -15.92
C ARG A 600 15.97 10.92 -14.94
N GLN A 601 15.55 11.51 -13.82
CA GLN A 601 16.42 12.05 -12.76
C GLN A 601 16.89 10.96 -11.78
N VAL A 602 17.49 9.88 -12.30
CA VAL A 602 17.94 8.71 -11.52
C VAL A 602 19.26 8.13 -12.06
N VAL A 603 20.07 7.55 -11.19
CA VAL A 603 21.36 6.92 -11.52
C VAL A 603 21.15 5.65 -12.35
N GLN A 604 21.70 5.61 -13.55
CA GLN A 604 21.55 4.55 -14.53
C GLN A 604 22.66 3.49 -14.38
N PHE A 605 22.31 2.31 -13.89
CA PHE A 605 23.18 1.13 -13.92
C PHE A 605 23.04 0.41 -15.26
N PHE A 606 23.98 0.63 -16.18
CA PHE A 606 24.17 -0.14 -17.41
C PHE A 606 25.66 -0.27 -17.75
N ALA A 607 26.02 -1.29 -18.53
CA ALA A 607 27.40 -1.50 -19.01
C ALA A 607 27.57 -1.11 -20.49
N ASP A 608 26.66 -1.54 -21.37
CA ASP A 608 26.67 -1.21 -22.82
C ASP A 608 25.86 0.07 -23.08
N LYS A 609 24.56 -0.02 -22.82
CA LYS A 609 23.56 1.01 -23.04
C LYS A 609 22.34 0.77 -22.13
N PRO A 610 21.49 1.78 -21.88
CA PRO A 610 20.20 1.56 -21.24
C PRO A 610 19.30 0.68 -22.13
N ASP A 611 18.39 -0.05 -21.49
CA ASP A 611 17.32 -0.77 -22.19
C ASP A 611 16.35 0.23 -22.85
N PRO A 612 15.75 -0.08 -24.01
CA PRO A 612 14.88 0.85 -24.72
C PRO A 612 13.53 1.05 -23.99
N GLY A 613 13.12 2.31 -23.83
CA GLY A 613 11.90 2.67 -23.10
C GLY A 613 12.05 2.47 -21.60
N ASP A 614 10.98 2.01 -20.94
CA ASP A 614 10.95 1.80 -19.49
C ASP A 614 11.45 0.41 -19.05
N GLY A 615 12.32 -0.23 -19.84
CA GLY A 615 12.77 -1.61 -19.59
C GLY A 615 13.72 -1.80 -18.39
N GLY A 616 14.34 -0.72 -17.90
CA GLY A 616 15.21 -0.74 -16.73
C GLY A 616 14.43 -0.77 -15.41
N HIS A 617 14.90 -1.57 -14.45
CA HIS A 617 14.19 -1.83 -13.18
C HIS A 617 14.61 -0.82 -12.12
N ASP A 618 13.70 0.03 -11.66
CA ASP A 618 14.01 1.11 -10.72
C ASP A 618 14.29 0.62 -9.30
N GLY A 619 14.83 1.53 -8.50
CA GLY A 619 15.11 1.38 -7.08
C GLY A 619 15.53 2.73 -6.50
N ILE A 620 15.70 2.80 -5.18
CA ILE A 620 16.10 4.03 -4.48
C ILE A 620 17.06 3.64 -3.35
N ALA A 621 18.07 4.46 -3.11
CA ALA A 621 19.00 4.41 -1.99
C ALA A 621 18.86 5.68 -1.13
N ASN A 622 18.95 5.56 0.20
CA ASN A 622 18.91 6.70 1.14
C ASN A 622 20.30 7.33 1.37
N THR A 623 21.35 6.64 0.95
CA THR A 623 22.75 7.02 1.15
C THR A 623 23.59 6.51 0.00
N VAL A 624 24.75 7.14 -0.22
CA VAL A 624 25.77 6.62 -1.16
C VAL A 624 26.18 5.20 -0.79
N ALA A 625 26.27 4.88 0.51
CA ALA A 625 26.55 3.54 1.01
C ALA A 625 25.47 2.48 0.67
N GLU A 626 24.26 2.87 0.28
CA GLU A 626 23.20 1.98 -0.22
C GLU A 626 23.29 1.81 -1.75
N LEU A 627 23.55 2.89 -2.49
CA LEU A 627 23.84 2.83 -3.93
C LEU A 627 25.05 1.92 -4.22
N LEU A 628 26.09 2.01 -3.38
CA LEU A 628 27.29 1.18 -3.44
C LEU A 628 27.04 -0.28 -3.02
N ARG A 629 26.04 -0.56 -2.18
CA ARG A 629 25.58 -1.93 -1.89
C ARG A 629 24.89 -2.55 -3.11
N GLU A 630 24.09 -1.79 -3.84
CA GLU A 630 23.46 -2.30 -5.07
C GLU A 630 24.50 -2.53 -6.20
N LEU A 631 25.52 -1.67 -6.32
CA LEU A 631 26.69 -1.94 -7.16
C LEU A 631 27.37 -3.27 -6.78
N SER A 632 27.55 -3.52 -5.48
CA SER A 632 28.16 -4.75 -4.96
C SER A 632 27.36 -6.01 -5.34
N ARG A 633 26.02 -5.92 -5.28
CA ARG A 633 25.10 -6.99 -5.68
C ARG A 633 25.12 -7.22 -7.20
N LEU A 634 25.08 -6.15 -8.00
CA LEU A 634 25.06 -6.22 -9.46
C LEU A 634 26.37 -6.79 -10.03
N ALA A 635 27.52 -6.33 -9.51
CA ALA A 635 28.84 -6.83 -9.89
C ALA A 635 29.16 -8.24 -9.35
N ASP A 636 28.49 -8.69 -8.27
CA ASP A 636 28.90 -9.82 -7.43
C ASP A 636 30.39 -9.69 -7.05
N ARG A 637 30.70 -8.53 -6.46
CA ARG A 637 32.02 -8.14 -5.94
C ARG A 637 31.84 -7.26 -4.69
N PRO A 638 32.72 -7.33 -3.68
CA PRO A 638 32.67 -6.42 -2.54
C PRO A 638 32.90 -4.96 -3.00
N VAL A 639 32.17 -4.01 -2.41
CA VAL A 639 32.40 -2.57 -2.61
C VAL A 639 32.84 -1.93 -1.29
N VAL A 640 33.97 -1.22 -1.30
CA VAL A 640 34.51 -0.49 -0.16
C VAL A 640 34.24 1.01 -0.35
N ASP A 641 33.39 1.54 0.51
CA ASP A 641 33.04 2.96 0.55
C ASP A 641 34.16 3.80 1.24
N ARG A 642 34.88 4.56 0.42
CA ARG A 642 35.80 5.64 0.82
C ARG A 642 35.33 6.99 0.26
N THR A 643 34.02 7.18 0.07
CA THR A 643 33.44 8.45 -0.37
C THR A 643 33.40 9.46 0.78
N GLU A 644 33.43 10.75 0.46
CA GLU A 644 33.15 11.81 1.44
C GLU A 644 31.68 11.78 1.88
N SER A 645 30.80 11.36 0.97
CA SER A 645 29.35 11.31 1.12
C SER A 645 28.84 10.04 1.83
N ARG A 646 29.72 9.32 2.52
CA ARG A 646 29.41 8.07 3.22
C ARG A 646 28.39 8.21 4.38
N GLN A 647 28.18 9.43 4.87
CA GLN A 647 27.14 9.76 5.86
C GLN A 647 26.08 10.73 5.30
N ASP A 648 26.18 11.13 4.03
CA ASP A 648 25.20 12.05 3.42
C ASP A 648 23.88 11.29 3.22
N GLN A 649 22.81 11.76 3.86
CA GLN A 649 21.44 11.30 3.61
C GLN A 649 20.93 11.97 2.34
N GLU A 650 20.93 11.22 1.25
CA GLU A 650 20.58 11.70 -0.08
C GLU A 650 19.73 10.65 -0.78
N LEU A 651 18.53 11.04 -1.23
CA LEU A 651 17.55 10.12 -1.81
C LEU A 651 17.89 9.82 -3.27
N ILE A 652 18.90 8.96 -3.47
CA ILE A 652 19.44 8.61 -4.77
C ILE A 652 18.54 7.56 -5.41
N GLY A 653 17.59 8.00 -6.24
CA GLY A 653 16.89 7.13 -7.18
C GLY A 653 17.86 6.52 -8.19
N TYR A 654 17.64 5.26 -8.57
CA TYR A 654 18.45 4.55 -9.57
C TYR A 654 17.60 3.61 -10.45
N CYS A 655 18.14 3.23 -11.60
CA CYS A 655 17.51 2.35 -12.60
C CYS A 655 18.50 1.27 -13.07
N ARG A 656 18.05 0.02 -13.19
CA ARG A 656 18.91 -1.16 -13.42
C ARG A 656 18.56 -1.85 -14.73
N HIS A 657 19.40 -1.63 -15.72
CA HIS A 657 19.24 -2.20 -17.06
C HIS A 657 19.80 -3.61 -17.14
N SER A 658 19.32 -4.40 -18.10
CA SER A 658 19.67 -5.80 -18.34
C SER A 658 21.19 -6.05 -18.38
N SER A 659 21.96 -5.09 -18.90
CA SER A 659 23.42 -5.14 -19.01
C SER A 659 24.18 -4.98 -17.69
N SER A 660 23.51 -4.59 -16.59
CA SER A 660 24.13 -4.40 -15.26
C SER A 660 24.15 -5.66 -14.38
N TYR A 661 23.43 -6.73 -14.75
CA TYR A 661 23.32 -7.96 -13.95
C TYR A 661 24.53 -8.89 -14.12
N LEU A 662 25.75 -8.39 -13.86
CA LEU A 662 27.02 -9.07 -14.12
C LEU A 662 27.17 -10.41 -13.39
N TYR A 663 26.51 -10.59 -12.24
CA TYR A 663 26.47 -11.88 -11.54
C TYR A 663 25.84 -13.02 -12.38
N ARG A 664 25.03 -12.71 -13.39
CA ARG A 664 24.46 -13.68 -14.35
C ARG A 664 25.47 -14.14 -15.41
N LEU A 665 26.64 -13.50 -15.50
CA LEU A 665 27.69 -13.83 -16.46
C LEU A 665 28.74 -14.77 -15.83
N PRO A 666 29.31 -15.71 -16.62
CA PRO A 666 30.45 -16.50 -16.21
C PRO A 666 31.62 -15.63 -15.70
N LYS A 667 32.38 -16.12 -14.72
CA LYS A 667 33.60 -15.46 -14.24
C LYS A 667 34.67 -15.56 -15.35
N GLY A 668 35.13 -14.41 -15.87
CA GLY A 668 36.06 -14.35 -17.00
C GLY A 668 36.18 -12.94 -17.61
N PRO A 669 37.01 -12.76 -18.66
CA PRO A 669 37.33 -11.45 -19.22
C PRO A 669 36.13 -10.60 -19.62
N ASP A 670 35.10 -11.20 -20.22
CA ASP A 670 33.91 -10.48 -20.71
C ASP A 670 33.09 -9.84 -19.57
N ARG A 671 33.07 -10.48 -18.39
CA ARG A 671 32.41 -9.96 -17.18
C ARG A 671 33.25 -8.84 -16.55
N ASP A 672 34.57 -8.98 -16.58
CA ASP A 672 35.51 -7.97 -16.08
C ASP A 672 35.58 -6.73 -16.98
N ALA A 673 35.39 -6.87 -18.31
CA ALA A 673 35.22 -5.77 -19.24
C ALA A 673 33.93 -4.98 -18.93
N ARG A 674 32.78 -5.68 -18.89
CA ARG A 674 31.49 -5.08 -18.52
C ARG A 674 31.48 -4.42 -17.14
N LEU A 675 32.32 -4.89 -16.22
CA LEU A 675 32.51 -4.23 -14.92
C LEU A 675 33.17 -2.86 -15.10
N ASN A 676 34.21 -2.75 -15.92
CA ASN A 676 34.85 -1.48 -16.20
C ASN A 676 33.87 -0.51 -16.89
N ASP A 677 33.10 -0.98 -17.87
CA ASP A 677 32.11 -0.16 -18.60
C ASP A 677 31.00 0.36 -17.67
N LEU A 678 30.51 -0.48 -16.75
CA LEU A 678 29.55 -0.10 -15.72
C LEU A 678 30.12 0.94 -14.74
N LEU A 679 31.38 0.78 -14.31
CA LEU A 679 32.04 1.72 -13.41
C LEU A 679 32.34 3.07 -14.10
N GLU A 680 32.68 3.09 -15.39
CA GLU A 680 32.82 4.32 -16.17
C GLU A 680 31.46 5.03 -16.31
N THR A 681 30.40 4.29 -16.61
CA THR A 681 29.03 4.80 -16.70
C THR A 681 28.54 5.40 -15.39
N LEU A 682 28.84 4.78 -14.24
CA LEU A 682 28.56 5.35 -12.93
C LEU A 682 29.44 6.57 -12.61
N SER A 683 30.71 6.58 -13.00
CA SER A 683 31.61 7.72 -12.78
C SER A 683 31.10 9.00 -13.45
N LYS A 684 30.66 8.90 -14.72
CA LYS A 684 30.14 10.00 -15.54
C LYS A 684 28.94 10.74 -14.93
N GLN A 685 28.14 10.07 -14.11
CA GLN A 685 26.84 10.58 -13.64
C GLN A 685 26.73 10.77 -12.11
N THR A 686 27.72 10.32 -11.33
CA THR A 686 27.70 10.44 -9.85
C THR A 686 28.80 11.34 -9.30
N SER A 687 29.71 11.82 -10.15
CA SER A 687 30.96 12.49 -9.77
C SER A 687 31.93 11.65 -8.91
N LEU A 688 31.58 10.39 -8.61
CA LEU A 688 32.43 9.44 -7.90
C LEU A 688 33.50 8.85 -8.84
N THR A 689 34.59 8.37 -8.24
CA THR A 689 35.63 7.60 -8.93
C THR A 689 35.70 6.20 -8.36
N PHE A 690 35.87 5.21 -9.25
CA PHE A 690 35.91 3.79 -8.88
C PHE A 690 37.24 3.17 -9.28
N SER A 691 37.89 2.44 -8.38
CA SER A 691 39.13 1.71 -8.63
C SER A 691 39.04 0.28 -8.12
N ARG A 692 39.53 -0.68 -8.91
CA ARG A 692 39.68 -2.08 -8.49
C ARG A 692 40.98 -2.20 -7.68
N GLU A 693 40.88 -2.55 -6.40
CA GLU A 693 42.02 -2.71 -5.48
C GLU A 693 42.00 -4.11 -4.84
N PRO A 694 43.14 -4.79 -4.67
CA PRO A 694 43.23 -5.92 -3.76
C PRO A 694 43.16 -5.39 -2.32
N LEU A 695 42.14 -5.82 -1.55
CA LEU A 695 42.00 -5.43 -0.14
C LEU A 695 41.58 -6.63 0.74
N PRO A 696 42.02 -6.65 2.02
CA PRO A 696 41.72 -7.75 2.93
C PRO A 696 40.31 -7.63 3.52
N ILE A 697 39.38 -8.47 3.02
CA ILE A 697 38.00 -8.61 3.51
C ILE A 697 37.82 -9.91 4.30
N ASP A 698 36.75 -10.02 5.08
CA ASP A 698 36.39 -11.25 5.76
C ASP A 698 35.58 -12.17 4.81
N VAL A 699 35.95 -13.46 4.76
CA VAL A 699 35.26 -14.51 3.99
C VAL A 699 35.07 -15.74 4.88
N TRP A 700 33.93 -16.41 4.79
CA TRP A 700 33.62 -17.65 5.49
C TRP A 700 34.13 -18.86 4.71
N PHE A 701 35.20 -19.49 5.19
CA PHE A 701 35.76 -20.69 4.60
C PHE A 701 34.97 -21.93 5.07
N VAL A 702 34.31 -22.59 4.13
CA VAL A 702 33.64 -23.87 4.28
C VAL A 702 34.71 -24.96 4.24
N THR A 703 35.17 -25.38 5.42
CA THR A 703 36.15 -26.45 5.59
C THR A 703 35.47 -27.74 6.04
N GLU A 704 36.13 -28.87 5.80
CA GLU A 704 35.78 -30.15 6.43
C GLU A 704 37.00 -30.64 7.20
N GLN A 705 36.79 -31.10 8.43
CA GLN A 705 37.80 -31.83 9.20
C GLN A 705 37.52 -33.33 9.08
N ALA A 706 38.57 -34.15 9.07
CA ALA A 706 38.43 -35.59 9.15
C ALA A 706 38.17 -35.99 10.61
N ASN A 707 37.11 -36.78 10.84
CA ASN A 707 36.81 -37.44 12.11
C ASN A 707 37.87 -38.48 12.50
#